data_AF-A0A016TDM0-F1
#
_entry.id   AF-A0A016TDM0-F1
#
_cell.length_a   1.000
_cell.length_b   1.000
_cell.length_c   1.000
_cell.angle_alpha   90.00
_cell.angle_beta   90.00
_cell.angle_gamma   90.00
#
_symmetry.space_group_name_H-M   'P 1'
#
loop_
_entity.id
_entity.type
_entity.pdbx_description
1 polymer ?
#
loop_
_entity_poly.entity_id
_entity_poly.type
_entity_poly.pdbx_seq_one_letter_code
_entity_poly.pdbx_strand_id
1 'polypeptide(L)'
;MSCMLLTRTTTNTTIECAMPPHLDSNVDFGDCTHLYGPLLVRSDVSHVKLSGKTSEYIYTGCIRINNTKLVDLSFLEKFRDFTAMPNCQQYIAGNEELCVEDPSELREWFPGINIYDNMEPCGDHQCYGGAVTESYLEETAECTTRVGDLIITQWHGTFFKVYNAAFLNFINRKPPNINILYKTKEIHGRLIIYHNQGLGDFDYFKNVEKIGKPSIRGREPVMTVVDNEGLTSLKMSKLEELMQQQTGVRVKIAHNEQLQMATSDVDRLVTAAGGSGHADIQPSAYSKRASSRWTTYIIYVIVAAAVLFSCFLLFFYVRIKPRLDFDMLPSPPLRLSKKSQTILAEMCREILKNNPMVWRIQDRQLIWRYAKDDPQRAAVAGLADKHSKFLKNHRAELIPNAYIPRKSEKALERRFQSVVSQPLILMIGKDDTISNVVPSLPNDNGDSDEHANNDSTMKLTLARSKYVGDQTVNFIYKIITQRKGEKPIKKKIHILLYVWGSLRLPIEFQDILQVLRFFANKKTICVSNRRKEVFSMIHLIYTYVYVLCESIGVVEAFQLHTETCNGAPLDSNEMLMVMAFILEWAHQSFSVPPDLVQKHADWCHTYARMSAFSKEHPNIVNIRPDHLVTSRRITLQEEIKAAGPRPGAIFSERPEEAVVDKMRRRTKDELKGQKGQAAMGLRREEQKKVTKEDDETETNAAPPETSGVFFQKRYRAGPDDPFRIAEEKRIAEALKKRTKVEVLEKSGIPKSALVNKSAQDRIRAAGSKTPEAKKASKSASMVPKSASMVPKSGSMVPKSGSMVPKSAKSSKRKKSKEQKKPKS
;
A
#
# COMPACT_ATOMS: atom_id res chain seq x y z
N MET A 1 61.95 -3.96 30.20
CA MET A 1 63.04 -4.29 29.27
C MET A 1 63.29 -5.79 29.28
N SER A 2 63.06 -6.47 28.16
CA SER A 2 63.61 -7.79 27.79
C SER A 2 63.33 -7.99 26.30
N CYS A 3 64.35 -7.89 25.45
CA CYS A 3 64.19 -8.12 24.01
C CYS A 3 64.36 -9.61 23.69
N MET A 4 63.33 -10.23 23.10
CA MET A 4 63.52 -11.48 22.35
C MET A 4 63.91 -11.13 20.91
N LEU A 5 65.16 -11.40 20.56
CA LEU A 5 65.69 -11.23 19.21
C LEU A 5 65.28 -12.42 18.30
N LEU A 6 64.37 -12.16 17.38
CA LEU A 6 64.15 -12.88 16.13
C LEU A 6 64.58 -11.90 15.02
N THR A 7 65.40 -12.21 14.00
CA THR A 7 66.19 -13.40 13.62
C THR A 7 67.52 -12.92 12.99
N ARG A 8 68.33 -13.76 12.32
CA ARG A 8 69.53 -13.29 11.60
C ARG A 8 69.76 -13.99 10.25
N THR A 9 69.52 -13.29 9.15
CA THR A 9 70.26 -13.45 7.87
C THR A 9 70.16 -12.20 6.98
N THR A 10 71.31 -11.53 6.81
CA THR A 10 71.76 -10.73 5.64
C THR A 10 70.87 -9.63 4.99
N THR A 11 71.38 -8.39 5.13
CA THR A 11 71.49 -7.35 4.07
C THR A 11 70.23 -6.68 3.49
N ASN A 12 69.31 -6.28 4.35
CA ASN A 12 68.87 -4.87 4.45
C ASN A 12 68.08 -4.79 5.76
N THR A 13 68.70 -4.33 6.85
CA THR A 13 68.20 -4.60 8.21
C THR A 13 67.02 -3.71 8.58
N THR A 14 65.84 -4.11 8.14
CA THR A 14 64.56 -3.73 8.73
C THR A 14 64.50 -4.28 10.16
N ILE A 15 64.74 -3.42 11.15
CA ILE A 15 64.65 -3.80 12.55
C ILE A 15 63.17 -3.89 12.92
N GLU A 16 62.69 -5.12 13.13
CA GLU A 16 61.32 -5.45 13.53
C GLU A 16 61.20 -5.53 15.06
N CYS A 17 60.14 -4.93 15.60
CA CYS A 17 59.93 -4.82 17.04
C CYS A 17 58.45 -5.02 17.42
N ALA A 18 58.21 -5.52 18.63
CA ALA A 18 56.87 -5.62 19.17
C ALA A 18 56.39 -4.25 19.70
N MET A 19 55.12 -3.93 19.46
CA MET A 19 54.45 -2.78 20.07
C MET A 19 54.38 -2.97 21.60
N PRO A 20 54.74 -1.97 22.41
CA PRO A 20 54.61 -2.03 23.87
C PRO A 20 53.17 -2.31 24.32
N PRO A 21 52.95 -2.95 25.48
CA PRO A 21 51.61 -3.25 25.99
C PRO A 21 50.72 -2.02 26.18
N HIS A 22 51.32 -0.88 26.52
CA HIS A 22 50.70 0.45 26.51
C HIS A 22 51.76 1.49 26.12
N LEU A 23 51.34 2.55 25.42
CA LEU A 23 52.12 3.76 25.18
C LEU A 23 51.96 4.72 26.36
N ASP A 24 53.10 5.18 26.89
CA ASP A 24 53.21 6.25 27.88
C ASP A 24 53.36 7.63 27.19
N SER A 25 53.43 8.72 27.95
CA SER A 25 53.52 10.08 27.39
C SER A 25 54.78 10.35 26.56
N ASN A 26 55.87 9.62 26.81
CA ASN A 26 57.06 9.64 25.96
C ASN A 26 57.42 8.19 25.61
N VAL A 27 57.47 7.87 24.32
CA VAL A 27 57.82 6.53 23.83
C VAL A 27 59.01 6.64 22.89
N ASP A 28 60.02 5.83 23.15
CA ASP A 28 61.19 5.64 22.29
C ASP A 28 61.20 4.19 21.80
N PHE A 29 61.18 4.02 20.48
CA PHE A 29 61.29 2.72 19.81
C PHE A 29 62.73 2.41 19.38
N GLY A 30 63.71 3.22 19.77
CA GLY A 30 65.12 3.04 19.41
C GLY A 30 65.34 3.09 17.90
N ASP A 31 66.08 2.11 17.38
CA ASP A 31 66.35 1.96 15.95
C ASP A 31 65.32 1.07 15.22
N CYS A 32 64.17 0.75 15.85
CA CYS A 32 63.10 -0.03 15.21
C CYS A 32 62.50 0.72 14.00
N THR A 33 62.18 -0.03 12.95
CA THR A 33 61.58 0.50 11.70
C THR A 33 60.20 -0.09 11.42
N HIS A 34 59.98 -1.34 11.85
CA HIS A 34 58.74 -2.09 11.70
C HIS A 34 58.19 -2.44 13.08
N LEU A 35 56.90 -2.22 13.30
CA LEU A 35 56.23 -2.43 14.59
C LEU A 35 55.05 -3.39 14.45
N TYR A 36 54.96 -4.36 15.38
CA TYR A 36 53.97 -5.43 15.35
C TYR A 36 53.14 -5.51 16.63
N GLY A 37 51.81 -5.58 16.52
CA GLY A 37 50.89 -5.81 17.64
C GLY A 37 49.90 -4.66 17.90
N PRO A 38 49.01 -4.78 18.89
CA PRO A 38 47.98 -3.77 19.16
C PRO A 38 48.58 -2.48 19.72
N LEU A 39 48.21 -1.33 19.17
CA LEU A 39 48.53 -0.02 19.72
C LEU A 39 47.49 0.33 20.78
N LEU A 40 47.94 0.39 22.02
CA LEU A 40 47.17 0.70 23.23
C LEU A 40 47.81 1.92 23.89
N VAL A 41 47.03 2.89 24.36
CA VAL A 41 47.53 4.04 25.13
C VAL A 41 47.11 3.86 26.59
N ARG A 42 47.93 4.33 27.54
CA ARG A 42 47.61 4.28 28.98
C ARG A 42 46.52 5.31 29.33
N SER A 43 45.59 4.97 30.21
CA SER A 43 44.35 5.76 30.42
C SER A 43 44.56 7.16 31.02
N ASP A 44 45.64 7.37 31.74
CA ASP A 44 46.01 8.65 32.37
C ASP A 44 46.88 9.56 31.49
N VAL A 45 47.23 9.14 30.27
CA VAL A 45 48.08 9.89 29.35
C VAL A 45 47.25 10.88 28.54
N SER A 46 47.64 12.16 28.56
CA SER A 46 46.98 13.24 27.79
C SER A 46 47.63 13.58 26.45
N HIS A 47 48.91 13.25 26.27
CA HIS A 47 49.63 13.37 25.00
C HIS A 47 50.64 12.23 24.88
N VAL A 48 50.82 11.68 23.67
CA VAL A 48 51.87 10.70 23.37
C VAL A 48 52.92 11.35 22.48
N LYS A 49 54.16 11.44 22.95
CA LYS A 49 55.30 11.96 22.19
C LYS A 49 56.23 10.83 21.77
N LEU A 50 56.33 10.60 20.46
CA LEU A 50 57.24 9.61 19.89
C LEU A 50 58.62 10.23 19.68
N SER A 51 59.63 9.66 20.34
CA SER A 51 61.03 10.05 20.23
C SER A 51 61.75 8.98 19.41
N GLY A 52 62.01 9.25 18.14
CA GLY A 52 62.64 8.29 17.23
C GLY A 52 63.32 8.98 16.05
N LYS A 53 64.31 8.31 15.46
CA LYS A 53 65.09 8.86 14.32
C LYS A 53 64.33 8.78 12.98
N THR A 54 63.31 7.94 12.89
CA THR A 54 62.51 7.70 11.68
C THR A 54 61.40 8.75 11.50
N SER A 55 61.15 9.11 10.24
CA SER A 55 60.04 10.02 9.89
C SER A 55 58.68 9.35 10.06
N GLU A 56 58.58 8.06 9.77
CA GLU A 56 57.37 7.21 9.88
C GLU A 56 57.80 5.76 10.22
N TYR A 57 56.89 4.94 10.73
CA TYR A 57 57.08 3.52 11.04
C TYR A 57 56.14 2.66 10.20
N ILE A 58 56.62 1.50 9.77
CA ILE A 58 55.79 0.48 9.10
C ILE A 58 55.08 -0.33 10.18
N TYR A 59 53.76 -0.22 10.28
CA TYR A 59 52.98 -0.70 11.41
C TYR A 59 52.01 -1.82 11.01
N THR A 60 52.21 -3.03 11.55
CA THR A 60 51.30 -4.17 11.37
C THR A 60 50.56 -4.48 12.67
N GLY A 61 49.28 -4.12 12.76
CA GLY A 61 48.56 -4.20 14.03
C GLY A 61 47.11 -3.72 13.98
N CYS A 62 46.71 -2.99 15.02
CA CYS A 62 45.36 -2.49 15.22
C CYS A 62 45.34 -1.46 16.36
N ILE A 63 44.59 -0.37 16.15
CA ILE A 63 44.49 0.73 17.12
C ILE A 63 43.35 0.47 18.11
N ARG A 64 43.63 0.57 19.41
CA ARG A 64 42.66 0.44 20.50
C ARG A 64 42.90 1.52 21.54
N ILE A 65 42.37 2.71 21.29
CA ILE A 65 42.46 3.85 22.21
C ILE A 65 41.11 4.00 22.90
N ASN A 66 41.04 3.75 24.22
CA ASN A 66 39.78 3.83 24.93
C ASN A 66 39.94 4.25 26.40
N ASN A 67 39.02 5.09 26.87
CA ASN A 67 39.00 5.65 28.23
C ASN A 67 40.34 6.30 28.60
N THR A 68 40.88 7.13 27.70
CA THR A 68 42.12 7.89 27.90
C THR A 68 41.86 9.38 28.08
N LYS A 69 42.83 10.09 28.65
CA LYS A 69 42.84 11.56 28.77
C LYS A 69 43.44 12.28 27.54
N LEU A 70 43.64 11.56 26.43
CA LEU A 70 44.22 12.16 25.23
C LEU A 70 43.42 13.40 24.79
N VAL A 71 44.11 14.47 24.43
CA VAL A 71 43.47 15.65 23.81
C VAL A 71 43.76 15.76 22.31
N ASP A 72 44.74 15.01 21.81
CA ASP A 72 45.10 14.95 20.40
C ASP A 72 45.52 13.53 19.94
N LEU A 73 45.47 13.30 18.62
CA LEU A 73 45.90 12.06 17.97
C LEU A 73 47.09 12.27 17.00
N SER A 74 47.80 13.40 17.09
CA SER A 74 48.85 13.78 16.12
C SER A 74 49.95 12.72 15.99
N PHE A 75 50.25 12.01 17.07
CA PHE A 75 51.23 10.92 17.06
C PHE A 75 50.86 9.75 16.14
N LEU A 76 49.59 9.58 15.76
CA LEU A 76 49.16 8.54 14.82
C LEU A 76 49.66 8.75 13.39
N GLU A 77 50.03 9.99 13.02
CA GLU A 77 50.65 10.29 11.72
C GLU A 77 51.92 9.46 11.47
N LYS A 78 52.64 9.08 12.54
CA LYS A 78 53.86 8.27 12.46
C LYS A 78 53.62 6.82 12.07
N PHE A 79 52.37 6.37 11.95
CA PHE A 79 52.00 4.97 11.62
C PHE A 79 51.15 4.86 10.35
N ARG A 80 51.23 5.83 9.44
CA ARG A 80 50.45 5.87 8.18
C ARG A 80 50.70 4.67 7.25
N ASP A 81 51.89 4.08 7.25
CA ASP A 81 52.16 2.81 6.55
C ASP A 81 51.62 1.64 7.39
N PHE A 82 50.32 1.39 7.23
CA PHE A 82 49.54 0.51 8.12
C PHE A 82 49.03 -0.76 7.43
N THR A 83 49.25 -1.90 8.09
CA THR A 83 48.65 -3.20 7.73
C THR A 83 47.81 -3.73 8.88
N ALA A 84 46.50 -3.88 8.66
CA ALA A 84 45.56 -4.36 9.67
C ALA A 84 45.73 -5.87 9.98
N MET A 85 45.87 -6.22 11.26
CA MET A 85 45.97 -7.60 11.71
C MET A 85 44.61 -8.33 11.65
N PRO A 86 44.52 -9.52 11.02
CA PRO A 86 43.28 -10.30 10.97
C PRO A 86 42.68 -10.56 12.36
N ASN A 87 41.35 -10.46 12.46
CA ASN A 87 40.57 -10.62 13.69
C ASN A 87 40.85 -9.61 14.81
N CYS A 88 41.64 -8.55 14.58
CA CYS A 88 41.78 -7.47 15.57
C CYS A 88 40.78 -6.33 15.32
N GLN A 89 39.88 -6.08 16.27
CA GLN A 89 39.03 -4.89 16.25
C GLN A 89 39.83 -3.61 16.49
N GLN A 90 39.45 -2.55 15.77
CA GLN A 90 40.06 -1.23 15.81
C GLN A 90 39.05 -0.18 16.26
N TYR A 91 39.41 0.64 17.26
CA TYR A 91 38.56 1.71 17.77
C TYR A 91 39.31 2.84 18.51
N ILE A 92 38.70 4.03 18.48
CA ILE A 92 39.02 5.20 19.31
C ILE A 92 37.71 5.63 19.98
N ALA A 93 37.56 5.37 21.29
CA ALA A 93 36.29 5.63 21.98
C ALA A 93 36.42 6.01 23.46
N GLY A 94 35.38 6.55 24.08
CA GLY A 94 35.34 6.83 25.52
C GLY A 94 36.35 7.87 26.01
N ASN A 95 36.92 8.69 25.12
CA ASN A 95 37.96 9.66 25.48
C ASN A 95 37.30 11.04 25.67
N GLU A 96 36.95 11.38 26.91
CA GLU A 96 36.15 12.57 27.27
C GLU A 96 36.86 13.91 26.95
N GLU A 97 38.19 13.92 26.95
CA GLU A 97 39.02 15.09 26.66
C GLU A 97 39.46 15.16 25.17
N LEU A 98 39.14 14.14 24.36
CA LEU A 98 39.65 13.97 22.98
C LEU A 98 38.65 14.43 21.92
N CYS A 99 38.98 15.47 21.15
CA CYS A 99 38.19 15.82 19.97
C CYS A 99 38.83 15.30 18.67
N VAL A 100 38.05 14.57 17.87
CA VAL A 100 38.52 13.98 16.61
C VAL A 100 38.05 14.83 15.43
N GLU A 101 38.86 15.81 15.03
CA GLU A 101 38.47 16.86 14.06
C GLU A 101 38.13 16.34 12.65
N ASP A 102 38.88 15.37 12.12
CA ASP A 102 38.53 14.66 10.88
C ASP A 102 38.56 13.13 11.05
N PRO A 103 37.43 12.52 11.43
CA PRO A 103 37.28 11.06 11.50
C PRO A 103 37.40 10.36 10.13
N SER A 104 37.40 11.09 9.02
CA SER A 104 37.52 10.54 7.66
C SER A 104 38.98 10.27 7.30
N GLU A 105 39.87 11.20 7.65
CA GLU A 105 41.31 11.08 7.44
C GLU A 105 41.89 9.90 8.23
N LEU A 106 41.50 9.74 9.50
CA LEU A 106 41.86 8.57 10.31
C LEU A 106 41.35 7.24 9.74
N ARG A 107 40.20 7.23 9.05
CA ARG A 107 39.67 6.04 8.37
C ARG A 107 40.37 5.75 7.04
N GLU A 108 41.05 6.73 6.46
CA GLU A 108 41.91 6.56 5.29
C GLU A 108 43.26 5.94 5.69
N TRP A 109 43.88 6.42 6.78
CA TRP A 109 45.11 5.82 7.31
C TRP A 109 44.87 4.45 7.97
N PHE A 110 43.73 4.27 8.66
CA PHE A 110 43.41 3.05 9.40
C PHE A 110 42.08 2.43 8.95
N PRO A 111 42.07 1.67 7.84
CA PRO A 111 40.86 1.08 7.29
C PRO A 111 40.12 0.20 8.31
N GLY A 112 38.84 0.53 8.54
CA GLY A 112 37.96 -0.20 9.47
C GLY A 112 38.01 0.24 10.93
N ILE A 113 38.65 1.37 11.25
CA ILE A 113 38.62 1.96 12.59
C ILE A 113 37.23 2.54 12.95
N ASN A 114 36.73 2.22 14.14
CA ASN A 114 35.48 2.77 14.68
C ASN A 114 35.79 3.95 15.62
N ILE A 115 35.05 5.04 15.48
CA ILE A 115 35.25 6.26 16.28
C ILE A 115 33.88 6.66 16.82
N TYR A 116 33.73 6.71 18.15
CA TYR A 116 32.45 6.91 18.86
C TYR A 116 32.72 7.31 20.33
N ASP A 117 31.77 7.92 21.03
CA ASP A 117 31.85 8.25 22.47
C ASP A 117 33.12 9.07 22.89
N ASN A 118 33.61 9.98 22.04
CA ASN A 118 34.69 10.93 22.37
C ASN A 118 34.11 12.35 22.54
N MET A 119 34.94 13.35 22.84
CA MET A 119 34.52 14.76 22.94
C MET A 119 33.96 15.25 21.58
N GLU A 120 32.73 15.76 21.59
CA GLU A 120 32.07 16.34 20.40
C GLU A 120 31.07 17.44 20.83
N PRO A 121 30.92 18.55 20.10
CA PRO A 121 31.68 18.97 18.91
C PRO A 121 32.99 19.72 19.24
N CYS A 122 33.90 19.81 18.27
CA CYS A 122 35.22 20.42 18.47
C CYS A 122 35.20 21.96 18.48
N GLY A 123 35.20 22.54 19.68
CA GLY A 123 35.52 23.95 19.93
C GLY A 123 34.33 24.86 20.24
N ASP A 124 34.63 25.98 20.86
CA ASP A 124 33.64 26.94 21.36
C ASP A 124 32.71 27.45 20.25
N HIS A 125 31.39 27.36 20.49
CA HIS A 125 30.32 27.81 19.58
C HIS A 125 30.19 27.03 18.25
N GLN A 126 30.82 25.84 18.11
CA GLN A 126 30.49 24.88 17.06
C GLN A 126 29.31 24.00 17.47
N CYS A 127 28.38 23.73 16.55
CA CYS A 127 27.21 22.89 16.82
C CYS A 127 26.83 22.04 15.60
N TYR A 128 26.14 20.93 15.80
CA TYR A 128 25.72 20.06 14.70
C TYR A 128 24.72 20.72 13.74
N GLY A 129 24.85 20.43 12.45
CA GLY A 129 23.81 20.68 11.44
C GLY A 129 22.59 19.79 11.68
N GLY A 130 21.42 20.23 11.22
CA GLY A 130 20.19 19.47 11.37
C GLY A 130 19.01 20.09 10.64
N ALA A 131 17.83 19.51 10.87
CA ALA A 131 16.57 20.11 10.46
C ALA A 131 16.24 21.29 11.37
N VAL A 132 15.96 22.45 10.78
CA VAL A 132 15.67 23.67 11.54
C VAL A 132 14.25 23.60 12.11
N THR A 133 14.16 23.18 13.37
CA THR A 133 12.97 23.20 14.23
C THR A 133 13.13 24.26 15.32
N GLU A 134 12.05 24.51 16.09
CA GLU A 134 12.09 25.38 17.26
C GLU A 134 13.09 24.87 18.31
N SER A 135 13.08 23.56 18.61
CA SER A 135 14.03 22.91 19.53
C SER A 135 15.48 22.98 19.04
N TYR A 136 15.73 22.74 17.75
CA TYR A 136 17.08 22.86 17.17
C TYR A 136 17.64 24.28 17.35
N LEU A 137 16.80 25.30 17.22
CA LEU A 137 17.20 26.68 17.37
C LEU A 137 17.46 27.05 18.85
N GLU A 138 16.71 26.49 19.80
CA GLU A 138 16.97 26.63 21.24
C GLU A 138 18.29 25.97 21.65
N GLU A 139 18.49 24.71 21.26
CA GLU A 139 19.72 23.93 21.52
C GLU A 139 20.95 24.55 20.87
N THR A 140 20.79 25.28 19.76
CA THR A 140 21.89 25.87 18.99
C THR A 140 21.90 27.40 18.98
N ALA A 141 21.43 28.00 20.07
CA ALA A 141 21.22 29.45 20.23
C ALA A 141 22.52 30.29 20.19
N GLU A 142 23.67 29.74 20.58
CA GLU A 142 24.96 30.45 20.62
C GLU A 142 25.90 30.11 19.45
N CYS A 143 25.47 29.25 18.53
CA CYS A 143 26.37 28.66 17.54
C CYS A 143 26.67 29.57 16.36
N THR A 144 27.95 29.81 16.12
CA THR A 144 28.49 30.59 14.99
C THR A 144 28.82 29.70 13.79
N THR A 145 29.26 28.47 14.05
CA THR A 145 29.66 27.49 13.02
C THR A 145 28.83 26.22 13.13
N ARG A 146 28.31 25.71 12.01
CA ARG A 146 27.42 24.53 11.96
C ARG A 146 28.07 23.36 11.22
N VAL A 147 28.30 22.27 11.94
CA VAL A 147 29.00 21.07 11.47
C VAL A 147 28.01 20.07 10.88
N GLY A 148 27.92 20.01 9.55
CA GLY A 148 26.97 19.16 8.83
C GLY A 148 25.93 19.96 8.04
N ASP A 149 24.92 19.27 7.49
CA ASP A 149 23.89 19.87 6.66
C ASP A 149 22.88 20.69 7.48
N LEU A 150 22.46 21.85 6.98
CA LEU A 150 21.41 22.67 7.56
C LEU A 150 20.17 22.63 6.66
N ILE A 151 19.05 22.11 7.18
CA ILE A 151 17.88 21.70 6.38
C ILE A 151 16.63 22.48 6.83
N ILE A 152 16.07 23.28 5.93
CA ILE A 152 14.81 24.02 6.10
C ILE A 152 13.80 23.44 5.10
N THR A 153 12.85 22.65 5.60
CA THR A 153 11.92 21.91 4.73
C THR A 153 10.52 21.79 5.33
N GLN A 154 9.52 21.77 4.44
CA GLN A 154 8.10 21.54 4.78
C GLN A 154 7.49 22.54 5.78
N TRP A 155 8.01 23.76 5.88
CA TRP A 155 7.38 24.80 6.68
C TRP A 155 6.09 25.30 6.01
N HIS A 156 4.99 25.36 6.75
CA HIS A 156 3.70 25.84 6.25
C HIS A 156 3.38 27.27 6.72
N GLY A 157 2.79 28.05 5.81
CA GLY A 157 2.40 29.44 6.05
C GLY A 157 1.20 29.61 6.99
N THR A 158 1.12 30.76 7.64
CA THR A 158 0.10 31.10 8.67
C THR A 158 -1.35 31.19 8.17
N PHE A 159 -1.60 31.02 6.87
CA PHE A 159 -2.93 31.13 6.27
C PHE A 159 -3.81 29.87 6.37
N PHE A 160 -3.32 28.78 6.96
CA PHE A 160 -4.15 27.63 7.30
C PHE A 160 -5.02 27.90 8.54
N LYS A 161 -6.24 28.44 8.33
CA LYS A 161 -7.34 28.37 9.32
C LYS A 161 -7.81 26.92 9.45
N VAL A 162 -7.14 26.13 10.29
CA VAL A 162 -7.49 24.73 10.56
C VAL A 162 -8.70 24.66 11.48
N TYR A 163 -9.80 24.07 10.99
CA TYR A 163 -11.06 23.88 11.73
C TYR A 163 -11.06 22.64 12.68
N ASN A 164 -9.89 22.14 13.08
CA ASN A 164 -9.77 20.97 13.97
C ASN A 164 -8.46 20.99 14.76
N ALA A 165 -8.57 21.13 16.09
CA ALA A 165 -7.42 21.24 17.00
C ALA A 165 -6.61 19.94 17.17
N ALA A 166 -7.12 18.80 16.72
CA ALA A 166 -6.43 17.51 16.83
C ALA A 166 -5.28 17.31 15.80
N PHE A 167 -5.17 18.17 14.78
CA PHE A 167 -4.16 18.06 13.72
C PHE A 167 -3.03 19.11 13.90
N LEU A 168 -2.58 19.33 15.14
CA LEU A 168 -1.60 20.37 15.48
C LEU A 168 -0.17 19.88 15.70
N ASN A 169 0.06 18.57 15.88
CA ASN A 169 1.38 18.04 16.26
C ASN A 169 2.28 17.62 15.07
N PHE A 170 1.91 17.89 13.82
CA PHE A 170 2.67 17.43 12.64
C PHE A 170 2.71 18.45 11.48
N ILE A 171 2.44 19.73 11.75
CA ILE A 171 2.62 20.81 10.79
C ILE A 171 3.85 21.61 11.25
N ASN A 172 4.98 21.42 10.57
CA ASN A 172 6.14 22.29 10.76
C ASN A 172 5.72 23.72 10.38
N ARG A 173 5.68 24.62 11.37
CA ARG A 173 5.52 26.06 11.14
C ARG A 173 6.91 26.69 11.10
N LYS A 174 7.06 27.82 10.40
CA LYS A 174 8.26 28.67 10.51
C LYS A 174 8.49 28.99 12.01
N PRO A 175 9.62 28.56 12.62
CA PRO A 175 9.85 28.78 14.05
C PRO A 175 9.86 30.26 14.41
N PRO A 176 9.30 30.67 15.56
CA PRO A 176 9.28 32.08 15.97
C PRO A 176 10.69 32.61 16.28
N ASN A 177 11.57 31.74 16.78
CA ASN A 177 12.98 31.99 17.15
C ASN A 177 13.99 31.84 15.99
N ILE A 178 13.53 31.78 14.74
CA ILE A 178 14.37 31.65 13.52
C ILE A 178 15.46 32.73 13.39
N ASN A 179 15.29 33.88 14.03
CA ASN A 179 16.30 34.95 14.10
C ASN A 179 17.64 34.50 14.75
N ILE A 180 17.67 33.38 15.48
CA ILE A 180 18.91 32.77 15.98
C ILE A 180 19.91 32.47 14.85
N LEU A 181 19.42 32.13 13.64
CA LEU A 181 20.29 31.88 12.48
C LEU A 181 21.13 33.09 12.05
N TYR A 182 20.79 34.32 12.47
CA TYR A 182 21.64 35.49 12.21
C TYR A 182 23.04 35.39 12.84
N LYS A 183 23.24 34.55 13.87
CA LYS A 183 24.57 34.31 14.48
C LYS A 183 25.46 33.39 13.62
N THR A 184 24.88 32.62 12.70
CA THR A 184 25.62 31.65 11.87
C THR A 184 26.46 32.36 10.81
N LYS A 185 27.76 32.08 10.84
CA LYS A 185 28.77 32.55 9.89
C LYS A 185 29.21 31.46 8.93
N GLU A 186 29.39 30.23 9.42
CA GLU A 186 29.93 29.13 8.61
C GLU A 186 29.04 27.88 8.72
N ILE A 187 28.87 27.18 7.59
CA ILE A 187 28.13 25.91 7.51
C ILE A 187 29.04 24.89 6.81
N HIS A 188 29.55 23.90 7.52
CA HIS A 188 30.52 22.93 7.00
C HIS A 188 29.93 21.85 6.08
N GLY A 189 28.61 21.63 6.14
CA GLY A 189 27.89 20.78 5.19
C GLY A 189 27.16 21.60 4.13
N ARG A 190 25.97 21.14 3.75
CA ARG A 190 25.12 21.77 2.72
C ARG A 190 24.03 22.63 3.33
N LEU A 191 23.59 23.65 2.61
CA LEU A 191 22.40 24.43 2.93
C LEU A 191 21.23 24.04 2.01
N ILE A 192 20.15 23.50 2.59
CA ILE A 192 18.99 22.99 1.86
C ILE A 192 17.73 23.74 2.32
N ILE A 193 17.12 24.49 1.41
CA ILE A 193 15.85 25.22 1.63
C ILE A 193 14.83 24.71 0.59
N TYR A 194 13.96 23.78 0.98
CA TYR A 194 13.14 23.02 0.05
C TYR A 194 11.66 22.92 0.46
N HIS A 195 10.75 23.14 -0.49
CA HIS A 195 9.32 22.86 -0.33
C HIS A 195 8.66 23.53 0.89
N ASN A 196 8.97 24.81 1.10
CA ASN A 196 8.38 25.63 2.17
C ASN A 196 7.31 26.58 1.61
N GLN A 197 6.39 27.05 2.47
CA GLN A 197 5.32 27.98 2.15
C GLN A 197 5.37 29.22 3.07
N GLY A 198 5.25 30.41 2.49
CA GLY A 198 5.15 31.66 3.24
C GLY A 198 6.45 32.11 3.92
N LEU A 199 7.60 31.81 3.30
CA LEU A 199 8.90 32.23 3.82
C LEU A 199 9.04 33.76 3.92
N GLY A 200 8.45 34.48 2.95
CA GLY A 200 8.53 35.93 2.82
C GLY A 200 9.92 36.40 2.41
N ASP A 201 10.34 37.54 2.95
CA ASP A 201 11.73 37.98 2.85
C ASP A 201 12.61 37.14 3.79
N PHE A 202 13.64 36.53 3.22
CA PHE A 202 14.49 35.55 3.90
C PHE A 202 15.92 36.06 4.00
N ASP A 203 16.21 36.80 5.08
CA ASP A 203 17.53 37.41 5.34
C ASP A 203 18.30 36.77 6.50
N TYR A 204 17.80 35.66 7.05
CA TYR A 204 18.40 34.97 8.20
C TYR A 204 19.85 34.51 7.97
N PHE A 205 20.25 34.27 6.71
CA PHE A 205 21.62 33.92 6.31
C PHE A 205 22.46 35.10 5.79
N LYS A 206 22.05 36.36 6.03
CA LYS A 206 22.80 37.55 5.58
C LYS A 206 24.22 37.64 6.13
N ASN A 207 24.49 36.98 7.27
CA ASN A 207 25.79 36.93 7.94
C ASN A 207 26.62 35.68 7.62
N VAL A 208 26.10 34.74 6.81
CA VAL A 208 26.86 33.56 6.39
C VAL A 208 27.96 34.00 5.42
N GLU A 209 29.19 33.63 5.75
CA GLU A 209 30.44 33.98 5.06
C GLU A 209 30.90 32.79 4.20
N LYS A 210 30.75 31.53 4.68
CA LYS A 210 31.15 30.31 3.95
C LYS A 210 30.14 29.15 4.09
N ILE A 211 29.99 28.35 3.02
CA ILE A 211 29.23 27.08 3.05
C ILE A 211 30.03 25.97 2.36
N GLY A 212 30.03 24.78 2.96
CA GLY A 212 30.75 23.58 2.51
C GLY A 212 32.08 23.36 3.24
N LYS A 213 32.69 22.21 2.96
CA LYS A 213 34.06 21.84 3.33
C LYS A 213 34.79 21.28 2.10
N PRO A 214 36.14 21.32 2.04
CA PRO A 214 36.90 20.81 0.91
C PRO A 214 36.63 19.34 0.55
N SER A 215 36.25 18.49 1.51
CA SER A 215 36.16 17.03 1.36
C SER A 215 34.74 16.48 1.11
N ILE A 216 33.74 17.31 0.76
CA ILE A 216 32.37 16.82 0.51
C ILE A 216 32.32 15.99 -0.78
N ARG A 217 32.34 14.65 -0.63
CA ARG A 217 32.11 13.69 -1.71
C ARG A 217 30.63 13.66 -2.13
N GLY A 218 30.28 14.37 -3.20
CA GLY A 218 28.93 14.31 -3.77
C GLY A 218 28.78 15.12 -5.07
N ARG A 219 27.85 14.68 -5.93
CA ARG A 219 27.42 15.42 -7.13
C ARG A 219 26.31 16.45 -6.85
N GLU A 220 25.87 16.55 -5.61
CA GLU A 220 24.77 17.43 -5.21
C GLU A 220 25.30 18.83 -4.86
N PRO A 221 24.52 19.90 -5.10
CA PRO A 221 24.95 21.27 -4.80
C PRO A 221 25.14 21.50 -3.29
N VAL A 222 26.16 22.28 -2.95
CA VAL A 222 26.43 22.77 -1.59
C VAL A 222 25.29 23.66 -1.09
N MET A 223 24.64 24.41 -1.98
CA MET A 223 23.48 25.24 -1.67
C MET A 223 22.32 24.91 -2.62
N THR A 224 21.16 24.56 -2.05
CA THR A 224 19.91 24.25 -2.79
C THR A 224 18.75 25.05 -2.23
N VAL A 225 18.09 25.86 -3.07
CA VAL A 225 16.87 26.62 -2.73
C VAL A 225 15.79 26.37 -3.78
N VAL A 226 14.89 25.41 -3.52
CA VAL A 226 13.97 24.89 -4.55
C VAL A 226 12.52 24.70 -4.05
N ASP A 227 11.54 24.99 -4.92
CA ASP A 227 10.10 24.81 -4.69
C ASP A 227 9.54 25.56 -3.44
N ASN A 228 10.04 26.76 -3.14
CA ASN A 228 9.54 27.56 -2.00
C ASN A 228 8.46 28.57 -2.41
N GLU A 229 7.21 28.28 -2.06
CA GLU A 229 6.05 29.14 -2.29
C GLU A 229 6.08 30.34 -1.31
N GLY A 230 5.83 31.55 -1.80
CA GLY A 230 5.84 32.75 -0.94
C GLY A 230 7.22 33.23 -0.49
N LEU A 231 8.32 32.69 -1.03
CA LEU A 231 9.66 33.26 -0.87
C LEU A 231 9.80 34.47 -1.80
N THR A 232 10.00 35.68 -1.25
CA THR A 232 10.07 36.94 -2.01
C THR A 232 11.48 37.48 -2.19
N SER A 233 12.36 37.30 -1.20
CA SER A 233 13.79 37.65 -1.33
C SER A 233 14.65 36.67 -0.54
N LEU A 234 15.91 36.51 -0.97
CA LEU A 234 16.92 35.69 -0.32
C LEU A 234 18.20 36.52 -0.19
N LYS A 235 18.62 36.86 1.04
CA LYS A 235 19.79 37.73 1.28
C LYS A 235 20.94 36.94 1.90
N MET A 236 22.06 36.91 1.19
CA MET A 236 23.34 36.35 1.63
C MET A 236 24.44 37.41 1.49
N SER A 237 24.28 38.46 2.29
CA SER A 237 25.02 39.73 2.14
C SER A 237 26.50 39.66 2.50
N LYS A 238 26.98 38.54 3.06
CA LYS A 238 28.38 38.28 3.38
C LYS A 238 28.98 37.02 2.71
N LEU A 239 28.22 36.30 1.88
CA LEU A 239 28.71 35.04 1.34
C LEU A 239 29.87 35.30 0.37
N GLU A 240 31.03 34.77 0.73
CA GLU A 240 32.29 34.90 0.00
C GLU A 240 32.65 33.60 -0.74
N GLU A 241 32.42 32.44 -0.12
CA GLU A 241 32.93 31.16 -0.64
C GLU A 241 31.93 29.99 -0.51
N LEU A 242 31.89 29.16 -1.56
CA LEU A 242 31.22 27.86 -1.58
C LEU A 242 32.21 26.73 -1.90
N MET A 243 32.61 25.99 -0.87
CA MET A 243 33.68 24.99 -0.91
C MET A 243 33.17 23.63 -1.42
N GLN A 244 33.66 23.18 -2.58
CA GLN A 244 33.41 21.83 -3.12
C GLN A 244 34.59 21.36 -3.98
N GLN A 245 35.09 20.14 -3.74
CA GLN A 245 36.26 19.57 -4.45
C GLN A 245 36.00 19.21 -5.92
N GLN A 246 34.75 18.95 -6.31
CA GLN A 246 34.41 18.38 -7.61
C GLN A 246 33.85 19.41 -8.60
N THR A 247 34.13 19.18 -9.88
CA THR A 247 33.57 19.95 -11.00
C THR A 247 32.07 19.68 -11.12
N GLY A 248 31.23 20.58 -10.60
CA GLY A 248 29.78 20.47 -10.63
C GLY A 248 29.06 21.75 -10.24
N VAL A 249 27.72 21.72 -10.23
CA VAL A 249 26.89 22.84 -9.78
C VAL A 249 26.96 22.95 -8.26
N ARG A 250 27.47 24.06 -7.73
CA ARG A 250 27.58 24.35 -6.29
C ARG A 250 26.35 25.06 -5.73
N VAL A 251 25.68 25.90 -6.54
CA VAL A 251 24.43 26.60 -6.19
C VAL A 251 23.30 26.18 -7.12
N LYS A 252 22.16 25.82 -6.55
CA LYS A 252 20.92 25.59 -7.31
C LYS A 252 19.74 26.38 -6.73
N ILE A 253 19.17 27.28 -7.52
CA ILE A 253 17.99 28.07 -7.19
C ILE A 253 16.95 27.93 -8.32
N ALA A 254 15.88 27.18 -8.07
CA ALA A 254 14.87 26.86 -9.08
C ALA A 254 13.45 26.81 -8.49
N HIS A 255 12.44 27.04 -9.33
CA HIS A 255 11.01 26.91 -9.02
C HIS A 255 10.50 27.76 -7.83
N ASN A 256 11.19 28.84 -7.47
CA ASN A 256 10.70 29.82 -6.51
C ASN A 256 9.98 30.95 -7.28
N GLU A 257 8.71 30.75 -7.66
CA GLU A 257 7.99 31.64 -8.60
C GLU A 257 7.91 33.12 -8.19
N GLN A 258 8.00 33.41 -6.89
CA GLN A 258 7.82 34.75 -6.33
C GLN A 258 9.15 35.41 -5.90
N LEU A 259 10.27 34.69 -6.01
CA LEU A 259 11.59 35.15 -5.59
C LEU A 259 12.06 36.26 -6.53
N GLN A 260 12.41 37.42 -5.97
CA GLN A 260 13.03 38.53 -6.66
C GLN A 260 14.36 38.85 -5.99
N MET A 261 15.45 38.59 -6.70
CA MET A 261 16.81 38.92 -6.24
C MET A 261 17.27 40.25 -6.87
N ALA A 262 18.23 40.94 -6.24
CA ALA A 262 18.96 42.00 -6.95
C ALA A 262 20.08 41.37 -7.81
N THR A 263 20.51 42.05 -8.88
CA THR A 263 21.58 41.48 -9.74
C THR A 263 22.88 41.31 -8.95
N SER A 264 23.18 42.24 -8.03
CA SER A 264 24.30 42.14 -7.09
C SER A 264 24.27 40.90 -6.20
N ASP A 265 23.08 40.39 -5.84
CA ASP A 265 22.95 39.20 -5.01
C ASP A 265 23.16 37.92 -5.85
N VAL A 266 22.67 37.93 -7.10
CA VAL A 266 22.90 36.85 -8.07
C VAL A 266 24.38 36.79 -8.46
N ASP A 267 24.99 37.92 -8.81
CA ASP A 267 26.39 38.02 -9.19
C ASP A 267 27.30 37.57 -8.03
N ARG A 268 26.93 37.87 -6.77
CA ARG A 268 27.65 37.37 -5.60
C ARG A 268 27.54 35.87 -5.43
N LEU A 269 26.35 35.28 -5.56
CA LEU A 269 26.18 33.82 -5.52
C LEU A 269 26.98 33.13 -6.63
N VAL A 270 26.96 33.69 -7.84
CA VAL A 270 27.74 33.21 -8.99
C VAL A 270 29.25 33.32 -8.71
N THR A 271 29.70 34.41 -8.09
CA THR A 271 31.11 34.61 -7.71
C THR A 271 31.55 33.61 -6.63
N ALA A 272 30.78 33.47 -5.55
CA ALA A 272 31.06 32.54 -4.46
C ALA A 272 31.03 31.07 -4.91
N ALA A 273 30.25 30.73 -5.94
CA ALA A 273 30.25 29.43 -6.58
C ALA A 273 31.50 29.15 -7.45
N GLY A 274 32.35 30.14 -7.71
CA GLY A 274 33.48 30.03 -8.63
C GLY A 274 33.13 30.29 -10.10
N GLY A 275 32.00 30.93 -10.39
CA GLY A 275 31.58 31.33 -11.74
C GLY A 275 30.27 30.68 -12.21
N SER A 276 29.76 31.14 -13.35
CA SER A 276 28.43 30.75 -13.87
C SER A 276 28.29 29.27 -14.23
N GLY A 277 29.39 28.59 -14.57
CA GLY A 277 29.41 27.13 -14.77
C GLY A 277 29.12 26.31 -13.51
N HIS A 278 29.14 26.95 -12.34
CA HIS A 278 28.90 26.34 -11.03
C HIS A 278 27.58 26.81 -10.38
N ALA A 279 26.75 27.60 -11.07
CA ALA A 279 25.50 28.15 -10.54
C ALA A 279 24.31 27.91 -11.50
N ASP A 280 23.32 27.14 -11.04
CA ASP A 280 22.04 26.88 -11.72
C ASP A 280 20.95 27.75 -11.08
N ILE A 281 20.77 28.98 -11.60
CA ILE A 281 19.81 29.97 -11.08
C ILE A 281 18.77 30.27 -12.15
N GLN A 282 17.50 29.93 -11.89
CA GLN A 282 16.43 30.00 -12.87
C GLN A 282 16.00 31.45 -13.20
N PRO A 283 15.79 31.83 -14.49
CA PRO A 283 15.57 33.23 -14.90
C PRO A 283 14.37 33.97 -14.29
N SER A 284 13.38 33.25 -13.74
CA SER A 284 12.25 33.84 -13.02
C SER A 284 12.69 34.64 -11.78
N ALA A 285 13.88 34.37 -11.24
CA ALA A 285 14.41 35.02 -10.04
C ALA A 285 14.95 36.45 -10.25
N TYR A 286 15.16 36.89 -11.50
CA TYR A 286 15.78 38.20 -11.79
C TYR A 286 15.17 39.01 -12.96
N SER A 287 14.20 38.51 -13.74
CA SER A 287 13.79 39.21 -14.97
C SER A 287 13.00 40.53 -14.78
N LYS A 288 13.68 41.66 -14.52
CA LYS A 288 13.22 42.98 -14.99
C LYS A 288 13.50 43.09 -16.49
N ARG A 289 12.46 42.93 -17.32
CA ARG A 289 12.55 43.31 -18.75
C ARG A 289 11.46 44.29 -19.12
N ALA A 290 11.89 45.48 -19.56
CA ALA A 290 11.00 46.53 -20.05
C ALA A 290 10.13 46.00 -21.20
N SER A 291 8.81 46.04 -21.00
CA SER A 291 7.83 45.51 -21.94
C SER A 291 7.62 46.46 -23.12
N SER A 292 8.46 46.35 -24.14
CA SER A 292 8.18 46.92 -25.46
C SER A 292 6.85 46.36 -26.01
N ARG A 293 6.02 47.23 -26.60
CA ARG A 293 4.64 46.95 -27.07
C ARG A 293 4.48 45.75 -28.03
N TRP A 294 5.58 45.24 -28.59
CA TRP A 294 5.60 44.03 -29.41
C TRP A 294 5.31 42.73 -28.65
N THR A 295 5.70 42.62 -27.37
CA THR A 295 5.49 41.39 -26.58
C THR A 295 4.00 41.13 -26.33
N THR A 296 3.21 42.19 -26.09
CA THR A 296 1.76 42.08 -25.87
C THR A 296 1.05 41.47 -27.08
N TYR A 297 1.46 41.85 -28.30
CA TYR A 297 0.86 41.33 -29.54
C TYR A 297 1.16 39.83 -29.72
N ILE A 298 2.40 39.41 -29.49
CA ILE A 298 2.80 37.99 -29.53
C ILE A 298 2.05 37.18 -28.46
N ILE A 299 1.89 37.73 -27.24
CA ILE A 299 1.12 37.10 -26.16
C ILE A 299 -0.35 36.92 -26.58
N TYR A 300 -0.99 37.91 -27.21
CA TYR A 300 -2.37 37.75 -27.70
C TYR A 300 -2.50 36.64 -28.76
N VAL A 301 -1.55 36.52 -29.69
CA VAL A 301 -1.55 35.45 -30.70
C VAL A 301 -1.35 34.08 -30.04
N ILE A 302 -0.40 33.95 -29.10
CA ILE A 302 -0.14 32.69 -28.38
C ILE A 302 -1.34 32.31 -27.49
N VAL A 303 -1.97 33.27 -26.79
CA VAL A 303 -3.15 33.01 -25.96
C VAL A 303 -4.35 32.62 -26.81
N ALA A 304 -4.58 33.27 -27.97
CA ALA A 304 -5.64 32.87 -28.89
C ALA A 304 -5.44 31.44 -29.43
N ALA A 305 -4.20 31.10 -29.82
CA ALA A 305 -3.84 29.76 -30.25
C ALA A 305 -4.00 28.72 -29.11
N ALA A 306 -3.58 29.06 -27.88
CA ALA A 306 -3.72 28.19 -26.71
C ALA A 306 -5.18 27.99 -26.28
N VAL A 307 -6.05 29.00 -26.44
CA VAL A 307 -7.49 28.88 -26.21
C VAL A 307 -8.13 28.00 -27.29
N LEU A 308 -7.82 28.21 -28.57
CA LEU A 308 -8.31 27.35 -29.66
C LEU A 308 -7.84 25.89 -29.48
N PHE A 309 -6.57 25.68 -29.11
CA PHE A 309 -6.04 24.36 -28.80
C PHE A 309 -6.68 23.74 -27.56
N SER A 310 -6.97 24.53 -26.51
CA SER A 310 -7.71 24.06 -25.32
C SER A 310 -9.16 23.70 -25.65
N CYS A 311 -9.84 24.47 -26.50
CA CYS A 311 -11.17 24.14 -27.01
C CYS A 311 -11.15 22.88 -27.89
N PHE A 312 -10.11 22.70 -28.70
CA PHE A 312 -9.90 21.49 -29.49
C PHE A 312 -9.65 20.28 -28.57
N LEU A 313 -8.74 20.40 -27.58
CA LEU A 313 -8.52 19.37 -26.57
C LEU A 313 -9.78 19.06 -25.76
N LEU A 314 -10.60 20.06 -25.40
CA LEU A 314 -11.90 19.83 -24.74
C LEU A 314 -12.89 19.12 -25.66
N PHE A 315 -12.98 19.49 -26.93
CA PHE A 315 -13.81 18.79 -27.91
C PHE A 315 -13.38 17.33 -28.08
N PHE A 316 -12.08 17.07 -28.16
CA PHE A 316 -11.52 15.72 -28.17
C PHE A 316 -11.68 15.01 -26.82
N TYR A 317 -11.60 15.66 -25.67
CA TYR A 317 -11.82 15.05 -24.35
C TYR A 317 -13.30 14.71 -24.11
N VAL A 318 -14.22 15.50 -24.65
CA VAL A 318 -15.67 15.25 -24.58
C VAL A 318 -16.09 14.14 -25.57
N ARG A 319 -15.48 14.07 -26.77
CA ARG A 319 -15.71 12.96 -27.72
C ARG A 319 -14.98 11.67 -27.34
N ILE A 320 -13.73 11.77 -26.90
CA ILE A 320 -12.96 10.72 -26.21
C ILE A 320 -13.26 10.80 -24.71
N LYS A 321 -14.56 10.88 -24.36
CA LYS A 321 -14.99 10.26 -23.11
C LYS A 321 -14.74 8.77 -23.34
N PRO A 322 -13.75 8.13 -22.69
CA PRO A 322 -13.43 6.75 -23.00
C PRO A 322 -14.69 5.95 -22.72
N ARG A 323 -15.30 5.42 -23.78
CA ARG A 323 -16.13 4.22 -23.65
C ARG A 323 -15.19 3.25 -22.95
N LEU A 324 -15.56 2.77 -21.76
CA LEU A 324 -14.80 1.71 -21.09
C LEU A 324 -14.91 0.50 -22.01
N ASP A 325 -13.98 0.41 -22.96
CA ASP A 325 -13.97 -0.65 -23.94
C ASP A 325 -13.70 -1.96 -23.21
N PHE A 326 -14.30 -3.03 -23.70
CA PHE A 326 -14.20 -4.36 -23.09
C PHE A 326 -12.80 -4.99 -23.28
N ASP A 327 -11.78 -4.17 -23.51
CA ASP A 327 -10.39 -4.52 -23.74
C ASP A 327 -9.53 -4.43 -22.47
N MET A 328 -9.98 -3.72 -21.42
CA MET A 328 -9.29 -3.66 -20.12
C MET A 328 -10.27 -3.29 -19.00
N LEU A 329 -10.06 -3.81 -17.79
CA LEU A 329 -10.78 -3.36 -16.60
C LEU A 329 -10.36 -1.94 -16.18
N PRO A 330 -11.25 -1.17 -15.54
CA PRO A 330 -10.92 0.17 -15.03
C PRO A 330 -10.14 0.05 -13.72
N SER A 331 -9.15 0.92 -13.51
CA SER A 331 -8.37 0.98 -12.28
C SER A 331 -9.25 0.98 -11.01
N PRO A 332 -8.85 0.34 -9.90
CA PRO A 332 -9.68 0.26 -8.71
C PRO A 332 -9.97 1.66 -8.13
N PRO A 333 -11.14 1.88 -7.49
CA PRO A 333 -11.51 3.19 -6.93
C PRO A 333 -10.82 3.42 -5.58
N LEU A 334 -9.52 3.68 -5.62
CA LEU A 334 -8.71 3.95 -4.43
C LEU A 334 -8.87 5.39 -3.93
N ARG A 335 -9.07 6.35 -4.84
CA ARG A 335 -9.39 7.74 -4.50
C ARG A 335 -10.90 7.88 -4.26
N LEU A 336 -11.31 7.68 -3.01
CA LEU A 336 -12.69 7.79 -2.56
C LEU A 336 -13.08 9.24 -2.23
N SER A 337 -14.39 9.53 -2.25
CA SER A 337 -14.91 10.81 -1.73
C SER A 337 -14.80 10.84 -0.21
N LYS A 338 -14.71 12.03 0.42
CA LYS A 338 -14.69 12.14 1.89
C LYS A 338 -15.87 11.40 2.55
N LYS A 339 -17.07 11.47 1.96
CA LYS A 339 -18.26 10.76 2.45
C LYS A 339 -18.09 9.23 2.36
N SER A 340 -17.59 8.73 1.24
CA SER A 340 -17.26 7.32 1.05
C SER A 340 -16.18 6.82 2.02
N GLN A 341 -15.15 7.64 2.27
CA GLN A 341 -14.10 7.35 3.25
C GLN A 341 -14.69 7.26 4.67
N THR A 342 -15.58 8.17 5.07
CA THR A 342 -16.26 8.11 6.37
C THR A 342 -17.08 6.83 6.54
N ILE A 343 -17.89 6.45 5.55
CA ILE A 343 -18.69 5.21 5.59
C ILE A 343 -17.77 3.99 5.73
N LEU A 344 -16.73 3.92 4.91
CA LEU A 344 -15.79 2.79 4.93
C LEU A 344 -14.99 2.73 6.24
N ALA A 345 -14.65 3.90 6.83
CA ALA A 345 -14.04 4.03 8.14
C ALA A 345 -14.97 3.52 9.26
N GLU A 346 -16.27 3.85 9.22
CA GLU A 346 -17.29 3.34 10.16
C GLU A 346 -17.40 1.81 10.09
N MET A 347 -17.45 1.24 8.88
CA MET A 347 -17.44 -0.22 8.70
C MET A 347 -16.15 -0.86 9.27
N CYS A 348 -14.99 -0.20 9.12
CA CYS A 348 -13.75 -0.65 9.77
C CYS A 348 -13.86 -0.63 11.30
N ARG A 349 -14.47 0.40 11.90
CA ARG A 349 -14.69 0.45 13.36
C ARG A 349 -15.57 -0.70 13.84
N GLU A 350 -16.56 -1.12 13.06
CA GLU A 350 -17.38 -2.28 13.38
C GLU A 350 -16.58 -3.59 13.30
N ILE A 351 -15.89 -3.85 12.18
CA ILE A 351 -15.13 -5.10 11.97
C ILE A 351 -14.02 -5.24 13.01
N LEU A 352 -13.30 -4.17 13.32
CA LEU A 352 -12.13 -4.18 14.22
C LEU A 352 -12.48 -4.17 15.71
N LYS A 353 -13.77 -4.30 16.07
CA LYS A 353 -14.20 -4.65 17.45
C LYS A 353 -13.73 -6.05 17.86
N ASN A 354 -13.69 -6.98 16.90
CA ASN A 354 -13.40 -8.39 17.12
C ASN A 354 -12.30 -8.88 16.15
N ASN A 355 -11.45 -9.81 16.60
CA ASN A 355 -10.53 -10.51 15.71
C ASN A 355 -11.28 -11.54 14.81
N PRO A 356 -10.67 -12.03 13.71
CA PRO A 356 -11.33 -12.97 12.79
C PRO A 356 -11.87 -14.25 13.44
N MET A 357 -11.20 -14.77 14.47
CA MET A 357 -11.59 -16.01 15.15
C MET A 357 -12.78 -15.80 16.08
N VAL A 358 -12.90 -14.63 16.71
CA VAL A 358 -14.10 -14.23 17.47
C VAL A 358 -15.29 -14.00 16.55
N TRP A 359 -15.08 -13.41 15.37
CA TRP A 359 -16.13 -13.32 14.35
C TRP A 359 -16.68 -14.70 13.94
N ARG A 360 -15.85 -15.76 13.86
CA ARG A 360 -16.32 -17.16 13.64
C ARG A 360 -17.12 -17.77 14.81
N ILE A 361 -17.24 -17.07 15.94
CA ILE A 361 -18.02 -17.49 17.11
C ILE A 361 -19.33 -16.71 17.19
N GLN A 362 -19.30 -15.44 16.78
CA GLN A 362 -20.43 -14.51 16.82
C GLN A 362 -21.18 -14.39 15.47
N ASP A 363 -20.82 -15.21 14.48
CA ASP A 363 -21.35 -15.20 13.11
C ASP A 363 -22.88 -15.33 13.02
N ARG A 364 -23.51 -16.01 13.98
CA ARG A 364 -24.97 -16.12 14.13
C ARG A 364 -25.70 -14.78 14.08
N GLN A 365 -25.13 -13.71 14.64
CA GLN A 365 -25.77 -12.37 14.66
C GLN A 365 -25.74 -11.65 13.30
N LEU A 366 -24.85 -12.07 12.40
CA LEU A 366 -24.65 -11.47 11.09
C LEU A 366 -25.31 -12.27 9.96
N ILE A 367 -25.10 -13.59 9.97
CA ILE A 367 -25.32 -14.45 8.81
C ILE A 367 -26.70 -15.13 8.82
N TRP A 368 -27.20 -15.50 9.99
CA TRP A 368 -28.24 -16.53 10.09
C TRP A 368 -29.61 -15.96 10.42
N ARG A 369 -30.63 -16.54 9.75
CA ARG A 369 -32.01 -16.07 9.85
C ARG A 369 -32.53 -16.10 11.29
N TYR A 370 -33.07 -14.95 11.67
CA TYR A 370 -34.03 -14.80 12.74
C TYR A 370 -35.22 -15.76 12.61
N ALA A 371 -35.81 -16.13 13.75
CA ALA A 371 -37.06 -16.88 13.76
C ALA A 371 -38.20 -16.08 13.08
N LYS A 372 -39.31 -16.72 12.73
CA LYS A 372 -40.41 -16.04 12.01
C LYS A 372 -41.04 -14.91 12.82
N ASP A 373 -40.95 -15.06 14.13
CA ASP A 373 -41.53 -14.33 15.25
C ASP A 373 -40.53 -13.37 15.94
N ASP A 374 -39.29 -13.30 15.45
CA ASP A 374 -38.23 -12.49 16.03
C ASP A 374 -38.41 -10.98 15.73
N PRO A 375 -38.37 -10.09 16.75
CA PRO A 375 -38.48 -8.64 16.57
C PRO A 375 -37.43 -8.05 15.62
N GLN A 376 -36.22 -8.61 15.56
CA GLN A 376 -35.15 -8.11 14.69
C GLN A 376 -35.50 -8.31 13.21
N ARG A 377 -36.32 -9.31 12.88
CA ARG A 377 -36.77 -9.54 11.50
C ARG A 377 -37.72 -8.44 10.99
N ALA A 378 -38.55 -7.86 11.86
CA ALA A 378 -39.39 -6.72 11.50
C ALA A 378 -38.56 -5.46 11.20
N ALA A 379 -37.47 -5.24 11.94
CA ALA A 379 -36.52 -4.16 11.65
C ALA A 379 -35.81 -4.36 10.30
N VAL A 380 -35.38 -5.58 9.98
CA VAL A 380 -34.75 -5.91 8.68
C VAL A 380 -35.74 -5.78 7.52
N ALA A 381 -37.01 -6.14 7.70
CA ALA A 381 -38.05 -5.90 6.70
C ALA A 381 -38.24 -4.39 6.42
N GLY A 382 -38.33 -3.57 7.47
CA GLY A 382 -38.37 -2.11 7.35
C GLY A 382 -37.12 -1.53 6.66
N LEU A 383 -35.94 -2.11 6.90
CA LEU A 383 -34.70 -1.75 6.20
C LEU A 383 -34.77 -2.11 4.71
N ALA A 384 -35.27 -3.29 4.37
CA ALA A 384 -35.45 -3.73 2.99
C ALA A 384 -36.46 -2.85 2.23
N ASP A 385 -37.56 -2.44 2.86
CA ASP A 385 -38.55 -1.52 2.29
C ASP A 385 -37.96 -0.12 2.10
N LYS A 386 -37.25 0.42 3.11
CA LYS A 386 -36.53 1.70 3.05
C LYS A 386 -35.56 1.76 1.87
N HIS A 387 -34.83 0.68 1.59
CA HIS A 387 -33.84 0.64 0.51
C HIS A 387 -34.34 0.00 -0.81
N SER A 388 -35.59 -0.45 -0.86
CA SER A 388 -36.20 -1.19 -1.98
C SER A 388 -36.00 -0.53 -3.35
N LYS A 389 -36.21 0.79 -3.44
CA LYS A 389 -36.03 1.59 -4.66
C LYS A 389 -34.58 1.60 -5.15
N PHE A 390 -33.60 1.67 -4.24
CA PHE A 390 -32.18 1.67 -4.59
C PHE A 390 -31.71 0.28 -5.02
N LEU A 391 -32.11 -0.75 -4.27
CA LEU A 391 -31.83 -2.14 -4.57
C LEU A 391 -32.37 -2.54 -5.95
N LYS A 392 -33.62 -2.18 -6.27
CA LYS A 392 -34.23 -2.46 -7.59
C LYS A 392 -33.46 -1.85 -8.78
N ASN A 393 -32.74 -0.74 -8.56
CA ASN A 393 -32.06 0.00 -9.61
C ASN A 393 -30.58 -0.37 -9.79
N HIS A 394 -29.87 -0.73 -8.71
CA HIS A 394 -28.41 -0.91 -8.71
C HIS A 394 -27.93 -2.33 -8.43
N ARG A 395 -28.78 -3.22 -7.89
CA ARG A 395 -28.37 -4.57 -7.52
C ARG A 395 -28.11 -5.45 -8.75
N ALA A 396 -27.01 -6.20 -8.72
CA ALA A 396 -26.74 -7.26 -9.69
C ALA A 396 -27.82 -8.36 -9.62
N GLU A 397 -28.38 -8.73 -10.78
CA GLU A 397 -29.40 -9.77 -10.87
C GLU A 397 -28.74 -11.15 -10.75
N LEU A 398 -29.12 -11.91 -9.70
CA LEU A 398 -28.49 -13.19 -9.38
C LEU A 398 -29.29 -14.35 -9.98
N ILE A 399 -28.84 -14.90 -11.11
CA ILE A 399 -29.45 -16.12 -11.66
C ILE A 399 -29.14 -17.30 -10.71
N PRO A 400 -30.05 -18.29 -10.56
CA PRO A 400 -29.73 -19.57 -9.91
C PRO A 400 -28.47 -20.23 -10.51
N ASN A 401 -27.84 -21.14 -9.76
CA ASN A 401 -26.53 -21.67 -10.18
C ASN A 401 -26.63 -22.37 -11.53
N ALA A 402 -25.63 -22.13 -12.39
CA ALA A 402 -25.74 -22.53 -13.79
C ALA A 402 -25.34 -23.98 -14.08
N TYR A 403 -24.84 -24.72 -13.09
CA TYR A 403 -24.67 -26.16 -13.21
C TYR A 403 -26.02 -26.87 -13.28
N ILE A 404 -26.41 -27.26 -14.50
CA ILE A 404 -27.60 -28.05 -14.80
C ILE A 404 -27.15 -29.43 -15.28
N PRO A 405 -27.65 -30.54 -14.69
CA PRO A 405 -27.37 -31.87 -15.20
C PRO A 405 -27.81 -32.01 -16.66
N ARG A 406 -26.92 -32.51 -17.54
CA ARG A 406 -27.15 -32.65 -19.00
C ARG A 406 -28.41 -33.43 -19.40
N LYS A 407 -29.08 -34.12 -18.47
CA LYS A 407 -30.30 -34.92 -18.69
C LYS A 407 -31.59 -34.10 -18.96
N SER A 408 -31.52 -32.76 -19.08
CA SER A 408 -32.69 -31.92 -19.38
C SER A 408 -32.35 -30.73 -20.27
N GLU A 409 -32.32 -30.98 -21.58
CA GLU A 409 -32.05 -29.96 -22.62
C GLU A 409 -32.98 -28.74 -22.49
N LYS A 410 -34.29 -28.95 -22.28
CA LYS A 410 -35.27 -27.86 -22.09
C LYS A 410 -35.01 -27.00 -20.84
N ALA A 411 -34.38 -27.54 -19.80
CA ALA A 411 -34.00 -26.76 -18.62
C ALA A 411 -32.72 -25.96 -18.86
N LEU A 412 -31.75 -26.58 -19.54
CA LEU A 412 -30.51 -25.94 -19.97
C LEU A 412 -30.77 -24.78 -20.93
N GLU A 413 -31.62 -25.00 -21.95
CA GLU A 413 -32.02 -23.99 -22.93
C GLU A 413 -32.71 -22.76 -22.28
N ARG A 414 -33.67 -22.98 -21.38
CA ARG A 414 -34.31 -21.89 -20.62
C ARG A 414 -33.32 -21.12 -19.76
N ARG A 415 -32.31 -21.81 -19.18
CA ARG A 415 -31.23 -21.15 -18.45
C ARG A 415 -30.35 -20.33 -19.38
N PHE A 416 -30.00 -20.85 -20.55
CA PHE A 416 -29.27 -20.10 -21.58
C PHE A 416 -30.02 -18.83 -21.98
N GLN A 417 -31.30 -18.93 -22.33
CA GLN A 417 -32.14 -17.76 -22.66
C GLN A 417 -32.15 -16.72 -21.53
N SER A 418 -32.19 -17.15 -20.27
CA SER A 418 -32.10 -16.28 -19.09
C SER A 418 -30.72 -15.62 -18.97
N VAL A 419 -29.62 -16.36 -19.15
CA VAL A 419 -28.25 -15.83 -19.09
C VAL A 419 -27.99 -14.82 -20.21
N VAL A 420 -28.31 -15.17 -21.47
CA VAL A 420 -28.05 -14.32 -22.65
C VAL A 420 -29.06 -13.19 -22.85
N SER A 421 -30.02 -13.03 -21.92
CA SER A 421 -31.02 -11.96 -21.95
C SER A 421 -30.38 -10.57 -21.94
N GLN A 422 -29.33 -10.36 -21.15
CA GLN A 422 -28.57 -9.10 -21.07
C GLN A 422 -27.38 -9.09 -22.05
N PRO A 423 -26.91 -7.91 -22.49
CA PRO A 423 -25.72 -7.78 -23.34
C PRO A 423 -24.41 -7.95 -22.55
N LEU A 424 -24.46 -7.82 -21.22
CA LEU A 424 -23.31 -7.93 -20.32
C LEU A 424 -23.63 -8.87 -19.15
N ILE A 425 -22.79 -9.89 -19.00
CA ILE A 425 -22.91 -10.95 -18.00
C ILE A 425 -21.59 -11.03 -17.22
N LEU A 426 -21.69 -11.17 -15.89
CA LEU A 426 -20.59 -11.62 -15.03
C LEU A 426 -20.75 -13.11 -14.77
N MET A 427 -19.71 -13.88 -15.01
CA MET A 427 -19.55 -15.25 -14.56
C MET A 427 -18.46 -15.33 -13.51
N ILE A 428 -18.68 -16.16 -12.49
CA ILE A 428 -17.69 -16.42 -11.45
C ILE A 428 -17.46 -17.92 -11.38
N GLY A 429 -16.30 -18.35 -11.88
CA GLY A 429 -15.85 -19.74 -11.92
C GLY A 429 -14.68 -20.00 -10.97
N LYS A 430 -14.27 -21.26 -10.86
CA LYS A 430 -13.05 -21.66 -10.12
C LYS A 430 -11.79 -21.62 -10.98
N ASP A 431 -12.00 -21.73 -12.29
CA ASP A 431 -11.04 -21.84 -13.37
C ASP A 431 -11.46 -20.92 -14.51
N ASP A 432 -10.63 -20.84 -15.55
CA ASP A 432 -10.84 -20.05 -16.77
C ASP A 432 -11.77 -20.72 -17.80
N THR A 433 -12.27 -21.93 -17.51
CA THR A 433 -13.12 -22.69 -18.41
C THR A 433 -14.58 -22.29 -18.21
N ILE A 434 -15.10 -21.43 -19.08
CA ILE A 434 -16.46 -20.90 -18.99
C ILE A 434 -17.55 -22.00 -18.99
N SER A 435 -17.31 -23.13 -19.67
CA SER A 435 -18.14 -24.34 -19.60
C SER A 435 -18.32 -24.92 -18.19
N ASN A 436 -17.39 -24.69 -17.25
CA ASN A 436 -17.50 -25.17 -15.86
C ASN A 436 -18.42 -24.28 -15.00
N VAL A 437 -18.83 -23.12 -15.52
CA VAL A 437 -19.88 -22.28 -14.92
C VAL A 437 -21.22 -22.55 -15.60
N VAL A 438 -21.28 -22.50 -16.93
CA VAL A 438 -22.48 -22.81 -17.72
C VAL A 438 -22.14 -23.93 -18.71
N PRO A 439 -22.61 -25.18 -18.50
CA PRO A 439 -22.32 -26.29 -19.39
C PRO A 439 -22.76 -25.99 -20.83
N SER A 440 -21.92 -26.36 -21.81
CA SER A 440 -22.17 -26.17 -23.25
C SER A 440 -22.01 -24.74 -23.79
N LEU A 441 -21.25 -23.87 -23.11
CA LEU A 441 -20.72 -22.67 -23.76
C LEU A 441 -19.44 -23.00 -24.55
N PRO A 442 -19.35 -22.60 -25.85
CA PRO A 442 -18.11 -22.72 -26.62
C PRO A 442 -16.93 -22.06 -25.89
N ASN A 443 -15.83 -22.80 -25.69
CA ASN A 443 -14.66 -22.32 -24.97
C ASN A 443 -13.59 -21.73 -25.91
N ASP A 444 -13.48 -22.25 -27.15
CA ASP A 444 -12.44 -21.90 -28.10
C ASP A 444 -12.90 -20.92 -29.19
N ASN A 445 -11.95 -20.12 -29.70
CA ASN A 445 -12.27 -19.05 -30.66
C ASN A 445 -12.66 -19.60 -32.03
N GLY A 446 -13.90 -19.35 -32.44
CA GLY A 446 -14.50 -19.87 -33.67
C GLY A 446 -15.53 -20.97 -33.41
N ASP A 447 -15.48 -21.64 -32.25
CA ASP A 447 -16.42 -22.69 -31.90
C ASP A 447 -17.85 -22.17 -31.80
N SER A 448 -18.81 -23.03 -32.17
CA SER A 448 -20.22 -22.75 -32.05
C SER A 448 -21.01 -23.93 -31.54
N ASP A 449 -22.00 -23.65 -30.68
CA ASP A 449 -23.01 -24.60 -30.25
C ASP A 449 -24.40 -24.11 -30.70
N GLU A 450 -25.30 -25.06 -30.95
CA GLU A 450 -26.67 -24.81 -31.42
C GLU A 450 -27.69 -25.44 -30.48
N HIS A 451 -28.58 -24.61 -29.96
CA HIS A 451 -29.69 -25.04 -29.12
C HIS A 451 -30.99 -24.86 -29.88
N ALA A 452 -31.63 -25.97 -30.23
CA ALA A 452 -32.90 -26.00 -30.95
C ALA A 452 -34.08 -26.28 -30.00
N ASN A 453 -35.20 -25.61 -30.28
CA ASN A 453 -36.49 -25.81 -29.65
C ASN A 453 -37.56 -25.86 -30.76
N ASN A 454 -38.76 -26.34 -30.43
CA ASN A 454 -39.85 -26.56 -31.39
C ASN A 454 -40.15 -25.34 -32.30
N ASP A 455 -39.99 -24.13 -31.76
CA ASP A 455 -40.36 -22.87 -32.42
C ASP A 455 -39.16 -21.93 -32.69
N SER A 456 -37.95 -22.27 -32.22
CA SER A 456 -36.76 -21.42 -32.40
C SER A 456 -35.43 -22.16 -32.28
N THR A 457 -34.45 -21.76 -33.08
CA THR A 457 -33.05 -22.16 -32.93
C THR A 457 -32.19 -20.99 -32.43
N MET A 458 -31.18 -21.29 -31.62
CA MET A 458 -30.20 -20.34 -31.13
C MET A 458 -28.79 -20.89 -31.33
N LYS A 459 -28.03 -20.27 -32.23
CA LYS A 459 -26.60 -20.53 -32.45
C LYS A 459 -25.76 -19.53 -31.65
N LEU A 460 -24.86 -20.02 -30.83
CA LEU A 460 -23.83 -19.22 -30.15
C LEU A 460 -22.49 -19.51 -30.80
N THR A 461 -21.70 -18.48 -31.12
CA THR A 461 -20.33 -18.63 -31.64
C THR A 461 -19.40 -17.75 -30.82
N LEU A 462 -18.35 -18.32 -30.23
CA LEU A 462 -17.32 -17.53 -29.55
C LEU A 462 -16.47 -16.82 -30.61
N ALA A 463 -16.55 -15.49 -30.65
CA ALA A 463 -15.83 -14.70 -31.66
C ALA A 463 -14.43 -14.28 -31.20
N ARG A 464 -14.23 -14.10 -29.88
CA ARG A 464 -12.95 -13.73 -29.27
C ARG A 464 -13.01 -13.91 -27.74
N SER A 465 -11.98 -14.51 -27.16
CA SER A 465 -11.62 -14.40 -25.73
C SER A 465 -10.42 -13.46 -25.54
N LYS A 466 -10.35 -12.75 -24.41
CA LYS A 466 -9.22 -11.88 -24.05
C LYS A 466 -9.15 -11.67 -22.53
N TYR A 467 -7.96 -11.78 -21.93
CA TYR A 467 -7.73 -11.30 -20.56
C TYR A 467 -7.90 -9.77 -20.49
N VAL A 468 -8.61 -9.30 -19.45
CA VAL A 468 -8.90 -7.88 -19.19
C VAL A 468 -8.49 -7.44 -17.78
N GLY A 469 -8.17 -8.40 -16.91
CA GLY A 469 -7.57 -8.26 -15.57
C GLY A 469 -6.81 -9.54 -15.22
N ASP A 470 -6.13 -9.57 -14.08
CA ASP A 470 -5.23 -10.67 -13.71
C ASP A 470 -5.96 -12.00 -13.47
N GLN A 471 -7.23 -11.92 -13.05
CA GLN A 471 -8.13 -13.06 -12.84
C GLN A 471 -9.40 -12.93 -13.70
N THR A 472 -9.42 -12.05 -14.70
CA THR A 472 -10.65 -11.73 -15.45
C THR A 472 -10.47 -11.87 -16.96
N VAL A 473 -11.30 -12.73 -17.58
CA VAL A 473 -11.35 -12.98 -19.03
C VAL A 473 -12.67 -12.47 -19.61
N ASN A 474 -12.63 -11.68 -20.68
CA ASN A 474 -13.80 -11.26 -21.46
C ASN A 474 -13.98 -12.18 -22.68
N PHE A 475 -15.08 -12.93 -22.70
CA PHE A 475 -15.54 -13.75 -23.81
C PHE A 475 -16.62 -13.00 -24.60
N ILE A 476 -16.44 -12.93 -25.91
CA ILE A 476 -17.29 -12.17 -26.84
C ILE A 476 -18.03 -13.14 -27.75
N TYR A 477 -19.32 -13.37 -27.49
CA TYR A 477 -20.14 -14.27 -28.30
C TYR A 477 -20.97 -13.49 -29.34
N LYS A 478 -21.09 -14.10 -30.52
CA LYS A 478 -22.12 -13.77 -31.52
C LYS A 478 -23.25 -14.78 -31.32
N ILE A 479 -24.46 -14.29 -31.09
CA ILE A 479 -25.67 -15.11 -30.97
C ILE A 479 -26.56 -14.84 -32.18
N ILE A 480 -27.04 -15.90 -32.81
CA ILE A 480 -28.04 -15.86 -33.87
C ILE A 480 -29.26 -16.62 -33.38
N THR A 481 -30.37 -15.92 -33.16
CA THR A 481 -31.65 -16.53 -32.76
C THR A 481 -32.62 -16.45 -33.93
N GLN A 482 -33.15 -17.58 -34.37
CA GLN A 482 -34.09 -17.68 -35.48
C GLN A 482 -35.38 -18.35 -34.97
N ARG A 483 -36.50 -17.62 -35.06
CA ARG A 483 -37.84 -18.18 -34.81
C ARG A 483 -38.46 -18.64 -36.12
N LYS A 484 -39.33 -19.65 -36.04
CA LYS A 484 -40.02 -20.21 -37.20
C LYS A 484 -40.89 -19.13 -37.86
N GLY A 485 -40.56 -18.76 -39.10
CA GLY A 485 -41.25 -17.70 -39.86
C GLY A 485 -40.74 -16.27 -39.64
N GLU A 486 -39.80 -16.04 -38.71
CA GLU A 486 -39.20 -14.72 -38.46
C GLU A 486 -37.79 -14.60 -39.07
N LYS A 487 -37.32 -13.36 -39.29
CA LYS A 487 -35.94 -13.09 -39.71
C LYS A 487 -34.96 -13.36 -38.54
N PRO A 488 -33.77 -13.94 -38.78
CA PRO A 488 -32.81 -14.25 -37.72
C PRO A 488 -32.27 -12.99 -37.04
N ILE A 489 -32.42 -12.93 -35.72
CA ILE A 489 -31.94 -11.84 -34.87
C ILE A 489 -30.48 -12.12 -34.51
N LYS A 490 -29.59 -11.15 -34.79
CA LYS A 490 -28.16 -11.24 -34.46
C LYS A 490 -27.85 -10.34 -33.27
N LYS A 491 -27.29 -10.90 -32.20
CA LYS A 491 -26.89 -10.19 -30.97
C LYS A 491 -25.42 -10.44 -30.68
N LYS A 492 -24.71 -9.44 -30.17
CA LYS A 492 -23.38 -9.58 -29.57
C LYS A 492 -23.52 -9.52 -28.05
N ILE A 493 -22.92 -10.45 -27.32
CA ILE A 493 -22.88 -10.42 -25.86
C ILE A 493 -21.43 -10.45 -25.36
N HIS A 494 -21.23 -9.87 -24.19
CA HIS A 494 -19.98 -9.86 -23.46
C HIS A 494 -20.16 -10.62 -22.15
N ILE A 495 -19.33 -11.64 -21.93
CA ILE A 495 -19.29 -12.41 -20.69
C ILE A 495 -17.92 -12.21 -20.05
N LEU A 496 -17.85 -11.51 -18.92
CA LEU A 496 -16.64 -11.47 -18.12
C LEU A 496 -16.65 -12.66 -17.17
N LEU A 497 -15.72 -13.59 -17.34
CA LEU A 497 -15.43 -14.65 -16.38
C LEU A 497 -14.39 -14.13 -15.40
N TYR A 498 -14.78 -13.98 -14.13
CA TYR A 498 -13.88 -13.79 -13.00
C TYR A 498 -13.51 -15.16 -12.42
N VAL A 499 -12.22 -15.49 -12.46
CA VAL A 499 -11.65 -16.73 -11.95
C VAL A 499 -11.41 -16.56 -10.44
N TRP A 500 -12.40 -17.01 -9.65
CA TRP A 500 -12.31 -17.01 -8.20
C TRP A 500 -11.84 -18.39 -7.73
N GLY A 501 -10.53 -18.54 -7.62
CA GLY A 501 -9.89 -19.79 -7.20
C GLY A 501 -10.43 -20.38 -5.89
N SER A 502 -10.20 -21.67 -5.66
CA SER A 502 -10.79 -22.46 -4.57
C SER A 502 -10.44 -22.04 -3.14
N LEU A 503 -9.59 -21.03 -2.94
CA LEU A 503 -9.16 -20.56 -1.62
C LEU A 503 -10.38 -20.19 -0.74
N ARG A 504 -10.43 -20.75 0.48
CA ARG A 504 -11.47 -20.41 1.47
C ARG A 504 -11.37 -18.98 1.97
N LEU A 505 -10.14 -18.44 2.03
CA LEU A 505 -9.79 -17.13 2.58
C LEU A 505 -8.78 -16.44 1.63
N PRO A 506 -9.22 -15.83 0.51
CA PRO A 506 -8.32 -15.11 -0.40
C PRO A 506 -7.79 -13.83 0.25
N ILE A 507 -6.56 -13.43 -0.11
CA ILE A 507 -5.90 -12.21 0.40
C ILE A 507 -5.76 -11.11 -0.66
N GLU A 508 -6.10 -11.39 -1.92
CA GLU A 508 -6.01 -10.45 -3.03
C GLU A 508 -7.42 -10.06 -3.50
N PHE A 509 -7.72 -8.75 -3.47
CA PHE A 509 -9.05 -8.19 -3.77
C PHE A 509 -9.02 -7.10 -4.85
N GLN A 510 -7.88 -6.88 -5.51
CA GLN A 510 -7.71 -5.78 -6.47
C GLN A 510 -8.54 -5.98 -7.73
N ASP A 511 -8.52 -7.17 -8.34
CA ASP A 511 -9.22 -7.43 -9.61
C ASP A 511 -10.76 -7.40 -9.42
N ILE A 512 -11.28 -7.91 -8.29
CA ILE A 512 -12.71 -7.79 -7.95
C ILE A 512 -13.15 -6.33 -7.74
N LEU A 513 -12.34 -5.44 -7.15
CA LEU A 513 -12.64 -4.00 -7.08
C LEU A 513 -12.77 -3.36 -8.47
N GLN A 514 -11.95 -3.80 -9.43
CA GLN A 514 -12.01 -3.34 -10.81
C GLN A 514 -13.27 -3.87 -11.53
N VAL A 515 -13.63 -5.14 -11.32
CA VAL A 515 -14.89 -5.73 -11.79
C VAL A 515 -16.08 -4.94 -11.25
N LEU A 516 -16.18 -4.71 -9.94
CA LEU A 516 -17.26 -3.92 -9.33
C LEU A 516 -17.39 -2.54 -9.99
N ARG A 517 -16.26 -1.84 -10.21
CA ARG A 517 -16.23 -0.56 -10.90
C ARG A 517 -16.65 -0.63 -12.37
N PHE A 518 -16.30 -1.71 -13.09
CA PHE A 518 -16.74 -1.91 -14.47
C PHE A 518 -18.24 -2.17 -14.57
N PHE A 519 -18.82 -2.82 -13.57
CA PHE A 519 -20.23 -3.20 -13.49
C PHE A 519 -21.12 -2.07 -12.90
N ALA A 520 -20.52 -1.10 -12.19
CA ALA A 520 -21.22 0.06 -11.64
C ALA A 520 -22.09 0.78 -12.69
N ASN A 521 -23.34 1.04 -12.34
CA ASN A 521 -24.38 1.69 -13.18
C ASN A 521 -24.79 0.90 -14.45
N LYS A 522 -24.42 -0.38 -14.59
CA LYS A 522 -24.89 -1.25 -15.67
C LYS A 522 -25.87 -2.30 -15.13
N LYS A 523 -27.00 -2.50 -15.81
CA LYS A 523 -27.86 -3.67 -15.56
C LYS A 523 -27.09 -4.93 -15.93
N THR A 524 -26.85 -5.77 -14.95
CA THR A 524 -25.87 -6.85 -15.04
C THR A 524 -26.40 -8.09 -14.35
N ILE A 525 -26.17 -9.22 -15.01
CA ILE A 525 -26.51 -10.55 -14.51
C ILE A 525 -25.24 -11.18 -13.95
N CYS A 526 -25.31 -11.70 -12.73
CA CYS A 526 -24.24 -12.48 -12.12
C CYS A 526 -24.64 -13.96 -12.07
N VAL A 527 -23.75 -14.79 -12.59
CA VAL A 527 -23.85 -16.26 -12.64
C VAL A 527 -22.63 -16.82 -11.94
N SER A 528 -22.79 -17.87 -11.14
CA SER A 528 -21.66 -18.61 -10.57
C SER A 528 -22.02 -20.08 -10.37
N ASN A 529 -21.00 -20.90 -10.23
CA ASN A 529 -21.11 -22.27 -9.73
C ASN A 529 -20.97 -22.35 -8.19
N ARG A 530 -20.44 -21.33 -7.48
CA ARG A 530 -20.24 -21.37 -6.01
C ARG A 530 -20.21 -20.04 -5.25
N ARG A 531 -19.82 -18.90 -5.86
CA ARG A 531 -19.39 -17.66 -5.15
C ARG A 531 -20.24 -16.41 -5.40
N LYS A 532 -21.38 -16.51 -6.10
CA LYS A 532 -22.22 -15.34 -6.42
C LYS A 532 -22.79 -14.65 -5.17
N GLU A 533 -23.07 -15.39 -4.09
CA GLU A 533 -23.55 -14.84 -2.82
C GLU A 533 -22.52 -13.88 -2.25
N VAL A 534 -21.24 -14.30 -2.16
CA VAL A 534 -20.10 -13.47 -1.72
C VAL A 534 -19.97 -12.23 -2.60
N PHE A 535 -19.95 -12.42 -3.93
CA PHE A 535 -19.87 -11.29 -4.87
C PHE A 535 -21.01 -10.31 -4.68
N SER A 536 -22.24 -10.80 -4.51
CA SER A 536 -23.43 -9.95 -4.35
C SER A 536 -23.43 -9.16 -3.04
N MET A 537 -22.84 -9.71 -1.97
CA MET A 537 -22.62 -8.99 -0.72
C MET A 537 -21.56 -7.89 -0.88
N ILE A 538 -20.43 -8.23 -1.51
CA ILE A 538 -19.38 -7.26 -1.85
C ILE A 538 -19.91 -6.15 -2.77
N HIS A 539 -20.73 -6.50 -3.76
CA HIS A 539 -21.40 -5.55 -4.65
C HIS A 539 -22.40 -4.65 -3.90
N LEU A 540 -23.12 -5.19 -2.91
CA LEU A 540 -24.00 -4.41 -2.05
C LEU A 540 -23.20 -3.33 -1.31
N ILE A 541 -22.13 -3.74 -0.59
CA ILE A 541 -21.24 -2.83 0.14
C ILE A 541 -20.65 -1.76 -0.80
N TYR A 542 -20.12 -2.18 -1.95
CA TYR A 542 -19.58 -1.29 -2.97
C TYR A 542 -20.60 -0.25 -3.45
N THR A 543 -21.86 -0.68 -3.64
CA THR A 543 -22.96 0.20 -4.05
C THR A 543 -23.22 1.26 -2.98
N TYR A 544 -23.30 0.90 -1.70
CA TYR A 544 -23.50 1.86 -0.61
C TYR A 544 -22.32 2.83 -0.46
N VAL A 545 -21.08 2.33 -0.41
CA VAL A 545 -19.88 3.14 -0.16
C VAL A 545 -19.54 4.06 -1.34
N TYR A 546 -19.59 3.55 -2.58
CA TYR A 546 -19.07 4.25 -3.76
C TYR A 546 -20.13 4.81 -4.71
N VAL A 547 -21.24 4.08 -4.94
CA VAL A 547 -22.26 4.50 -5.93
C VAL A 547 -23.28 5.46 -5.31
N LEU A 548 -23.84 5.09 -4.16
CA LEU A 548 -24.83 5.90 -3.43
C LEU A 548 -24.19 6.88 -2.44
N CYS A 549 -23.01 6.51 -1.91
CA CYS A 549 -22.38 7.18 -0.77
C CYS A 549 -23.38 7.31 0.42
N GLU A 550 -24.08 6.23 0.76
CA GLU A 550 -25.01 6.13 1.89
C GLU A 550 -24.42 5.27 3.00
N SER A 551 -24.57 5.69 4.25
CA SER A 551 -24.13 4.94 5.43
C SER A 551 -24.98 3.69 5.63
N ILE A 552 -24.32 2.55 5.82
CA ILE A 552 -24.92 1.29 6.24
C ILE A 552 -23.94 0.58 7.18
N GLY A 553 -24.44 0.07 8.31
CA GLY A 553 -23.63 -0.74 9.22
C GLY A 553 -23.20 -2.07 8.57
N VAL A 554 -22.13 -2.69 9.07
CA VAL A 554 -21.70 -4.01 8.60
C VAL A 554 -22.79 -5.03 8.91
N VAL A 555 -23.32 -4.99 10.12
CA VAL A 555 -24.44 -5.83 10.59
C VAL A 555 -25.67 -5.66 9.69
N GLU A 556 -26.08 -4.42 9.44
CA GLU A 556 -27.23 -4.08 8.61
C GLU A 556 -27.06 -4.58 7.16
N ALA A 557 -25.85 -4.47 6.60
CA ALA A 557 -25.55 -4.94 5.25
C ALA A 557 -25.68 -6.48 5.13
N PHE A 558 -25.18 -7.25 6.11
CA PHE A 558 -25.29 -8.71 6.09
C PHE A 558 -26.75 -9.18 6.26
N GLN A 559 -27.52 -8.51 7.12
CA GLN A 559 -28.95 -8.78 7.30
C GLN A 559 -29.76 -8.44 6.04
N LEU A 560 -29.53 -7.27 5.46
CA LEU A 560 -30.18 -6.82 4.22
C LEU A 560 -29.85 -7.75 3.06
N HIS A 561 -28.61 -8.21 2.96
CA HIS A 561 -28.20 -9.22 1.99
C HIS A 561 -28.95 -10.53 2.21
N THR A 562 -29.01 -11.03 3.44
CA THR A 562 -29.65 -12.31 3.78
C THR A 562 -31.16 -12.35 3.46
N GLU A 563 -31.90 -11.26 3.72
CA GLU A 563 -33.34 -11.20 3.39
C GLU A 563 -33.57 -10.99 1.88
N THR A 564 -32.72 -10.22 1.19
CA THR A 564 -32.97 -9.83 -0.22
C THR A 564 -32.30 -10.72 -1.26
N CYS A 565 -31.15 -11.35 -0.97
CA CYS A 565 -30.29 -12.03 -1.93
C CYS A 565 -30.48 -13.56 -1.92
N ASN A 566 -31.55 -14.01 -2.58
CA ASN A 566 -31.89 -15.43 -2.83
C ASN A 566 -32.07 -16.30 -1.57
N GLY A 567 -31.96 -15.74 -0.36
CA GLY A 567 -32.16 -16.43 0.91
C GLY A 567 -31.10 -17.48 1.25
N ALA A 568 -29.97 -17.49 0.53
CA ALA A 568 -28.83 -18.36 0.80
C ALA A 568 -27.82 -17.59 1.65
N PRO A 569 -27.70 -17.86 2.97
CA PRO A 569 -26.74 -17.17 3.82
C PRO A 569 -25.30 -17.48 3.38
N LEU A 570 -24.37 -16.60 3.72
CA LEU A 570 -22.93 -16.87 3.58
C LEU A 570 -22.50 -17.94 4.60
N ASP A 571 -21.32 -18.54 4.43
CA ASP A 571 -20.67 -19.27 5.53
C ASP A 571 -19.69 -18.37 6.32
N SER A 572 -19.19 -18.84 7.46
CA SER A 572 -18.32 -18.02 8.33
C SER A 572 -17.02 -17.58 7.65
N ASN A 573 -16.49 -18.37 6.71
CA ASN A 573 -15.28 -17.99 5.95
C ASN A 573 -15.62 -16.98 4.86
N GLU A 574 -16.79 -17.11 4.23
CA GLU A 574 -17.32 -16.14 3.29
C GLU A 574 -17.61 -14.78 3.94
N MET A 575 -18.16 -14.76 5.16
CA MET A 575 -18.30 -13.54 5.95
C MET A 575 -16.93 -12.91 6.26
N LEU A 576 -15.95 -13.70 6.70
CA LEU A 576 -14.59 -13.19 6.93
C LEU A 576 -13.93 -12.68 5.63
N MET A 577 -14.21 -13.30 4.48
CA MET A 577 -13.73 -12.84 3.18
C MET A 577 -14.33 -11.48 2.80
N VAL A 578 -15.62 -11.26 3.06
CA VAL A 578 -16.28 -9.95 2.89
C VAL A 578 -15.66 -8.90 3.83
N MET A 579 -15.36 -9.26 5.09
CA MET A 579 -14.70 -8.36 6.03
C MET A 579 -13.26 -8.02 5.60
N ALA A 580 -12.48 -9.01 5.15
CA ALA A 580 -11.14 -8.81 4.63
C ALA A 580 -11.13 -7.89 3.40
N PHE A 581 -12.09 -8.06 2.48
CA PHE A 581 -12.31 -7.16 1.34
C PHE A 581 -12.56 -5.70 1.80
N ILE A 582 -13.41 -5.49 2.82
CA ILE A 582 -13.71 -4.15 3.35
C ILE A 582 -12.44 -3.51 3.93
N LEU A 583 -11.69 -4.23 4.77
CA LEU A 583 -10.49 -3.72 5.41
C LEU A 583 -9.38 -3.43 4.37
N GLU A 584 -9.17 -4.30 3.40
CA GLU A 584 -8.19 -4.10 2.33
C GLU A 584 -8.56 -2.89 1.45
N TRP A 585 -9.83 -2.75 1.07
CA TRP A 585 -10.29 -1.56 0.34
C TRP A 585 -10.11 -0.27 1.17
N ALA A 586 -10.38 -0.34 2.47
CA ALA A 586 -10.16 0.78 3.38
C ALA A 586 -8.68 1.15 3.50
N HIS A 587 -7.79 0.16 3.57
CA HIS A 587 -6.34 0.37 3.61
C HIS A 587 -5.85 1.05 2.34
N GLN A 588 -6.17 0.50 1.16
CA GLN A 588 -5.75 1.04 -0.13
C GLN A 588 -6.35 2.42 -0.45
N SER A 589 -7.45 2.81 0.21
CA SER A 589 -8.11 4.12 0.04
C SER A 589 -7.82 5.14 1.16
N PHE A 590 -6.89 4.81 2.08
CA PHE A 590 -6.56 5.61 3.26
C PHE A 590 -7.78 5.94 4.14
N SER A 591 -8.73 5.01 4.23
CA SER A 591 -9.96 5.12 5.03
C SER A 591 -9.89 4.44 6.40
N VAL A 592 -8.82 3.69 6.71
CA VAL A 592 -8.62 3.08 8.04
C VAL A 592 -8.43 4.20 9.08
N PRO A 593 -9.23 4.25 10.16
CA PRO A 593 -9.05 5.26 11.21
C PRO A 593 -7.65 5.18 11.86
N PRO A 594 -6.95 6.31 12.10
CA PRO A 594 -5.60 6.32 12.68
C PRO A 594 -5.49 5.56 14.00
N ASP A 595 -6.51 5.66 14.85
CA ASP A 595 -6.66 4.98 16.14
C ASP A 595 -6.79 3.44 16.02
N LEU A 596 -7.10 2.92 14.83
CA LEU A 596 -7.31 1.50 14.56
C LEU A 596 -6.24 0.87 13.68
N VAL A 597 -5.20 1.59 13.25
CA VAL A 597 -4.17 1.08 12.33
C VAL A 597 -3.48 -0.19 12.87
N GLN A 598 -3.16 -0.24 14.17
CA GLN A 598 -2.58 -1.44 14.78
C GLN A 598 -3.58 -2.61 14.80
N LYS A 599 -4.84 -2.36 15.20
CA LYS A 599 -5.89 -3.38 15.20
C LYS A 599 -6.18 -3.92 13.80
N HIS A 600 -6.11 -3.07 12.78
CA HIS A 600 -6.18 -3.45 11.38
C HIS A 600 -5.04 -4.39 10.98
N ALA A 601 -3.79 -4.01 11.24
CA ALA A 601 -2.62 -4.83 10.93
C ALA A 601 -2.68 -6.21 11.62
N ASP A 602 -3.09 -6.23 12.90
CA ASP A 602 -3.31 -7.42 13.70
C ASP A 602 -4.42 -8.35 13.15
N TRP A 603 -5.53 -7.77 12.72
CA TRP A 603 -6.66 -8.50 12.11
C TRP A 603 -6.22 -9.14 10.80
N CYS A 604 -5.57 -8.37 9.92
CA CYS A 604 -5.08 -8.84 8.63
C CYS A 604 -3.97 -9.90 8.78
N HIS A 605 -3.07 -9.75 9.77
CA HIS A 605 -2.08 -10.79 10.09
C HIS A 605 -2.75 -12.10 10.52
N THR A 606 -3.76 -12.03 11.39
CA THR A 606 -4.51 -13.21 11.86
C THR A 606 -5.25 -13.87 10.70
N TYR A 607 -5.91 -13.09 9.84
CA TYR A 607 -6.60 -13.57 8.64
C TYR A 607 -5.62 -14.24 7.65
N ALA A 608 -4.47 -13.63 7.38
CA ALA A 608 -3.45 -14.19 6.50
C ALA A 608 -2.87 -15.52 7.03
N ARG A 609 -2.69 -15.65 8.35
CA ARG A 609 -2.29 -16.93 8.98
C ARG A 609 -3.38 -18.00 8.83
N MET A 610 -4.66 -17.64 9.00
CA MET A 610 -5.78 -18.56 8.75
C MET A 610 -5.86 -18.99 7.28
N SER A 611 -5.60 -18.06 6.35
CA SER A 611 -5.55 -18.33 4.90
C SER A 611 -4.45 -19.33 4.53
N ALA A 612 -3.22 -19.09 5.00
CA ALA A 612 -2.10 -20.00 4.79
C ALA A 612 -2.40 -21.41 5.34
N PHE A 613 -2.87 -21.50 6.59
CA PHE A 613 -3.24 -22.77 7.21
C PHE A 613 -4.35 -23.50 6.44
N SER A 614 -5.39 -22.78 5.99
CA SER A 614 -6.49 -23.37 5.20
C SER A 614 -6.04 -23.87 3.83
N LYS A 615 -4.98 -23.30 3.25
CA LYS A 615 -4.40 -23.70 1.97
C LYS A 615 -3.52 -24.95 2.12
N GLU A 616 -2.76 -25.05 3.21
CA GLU A 616 -1.92 -26.20 3.54
C GLU A 616 -2.75 -27.40 4.06
N HIS A 617 -3.88 -27.13 4.71
CA HIS A 617 -4.73 -28.15 5.31
C HIS A 617 -6.20 -28.04 4.86
N PRO A 618 -6.52 -28.29 3.57
CA PRO A 618 -7.89 -28.15 3.04
C PRO A 618 -8.92 -29.06 3.73
N ASN A 619 -8.48 -30.17 4.34
CA ASN A 619 -9.36 -31.07 5.10
C ASN A 619 -9.75 -30.50 6.48
N ILE A 620 -9.08 -29.46 6.98
CA ILE A 620 -9.36 -28.86 8.30
C ILE A 620 -10.34 -27.69 8.14
N VAL A 621 -11.61 -27.99 8.42
CA VAL A 621 -12.73 -27.05 8.43
C VAL A 621 -12.60 -26.02 9.57
N ASN A 622 -12.39 -26.49 10.81
CA ASN A 622 -12.42 -25.64 11.99
C ASN A 622 -10.99 -25.25 12.43
N ILE A 623 -10.54 -24.06 12.03
CA ILE A 623 -9.27 -23.48 12.47
C ILE A 623 -9.40 -23.05 13.95
N ARG A 624 -8.40 -23.40 14.77
CA ARG A 624 -8.29 -23.03 16.19
C ARG A 624 -7.05 -22.15 16.42
N PRO A 625 -6.95 -21.39 17.52
CA PRO A 625 -5.75 -20.59 17.83
C PRO A 625 -4.47 -21.43 17.87
N ASP A 626 -4.57 -22.68 18.33
CA ASP A 626 -3.44 -23.62 18.39
C ASP A 626 -2.93 -24.07 17.02
N HIS A 627 -3.70 -23.84 15.96
CA HIS A 627 -3.30 -24.07 14.57
C HIS A 627 -2.53 -22.87 13.98
N LEU A 628 -2.59 -21.70 14.63
CA LEU A 628 -1.96 -20.48 14.17
C LEU A 628 -0.65 -20.27 14.97
N VAL A 629 0.50 -20.46 14.32
CA VAL A 629 1.80 -20.15 14.93
C VAL A 629 1.97 -18.63 14.97
N THR A 630 1.47 -18.01 16.04
CA THR A 630 1.53 -16.55 16.26
C THR A 630 1.93 -16.23 17.70
N SER A 631 2.71 -15.17 17.88
CA SER A 631 3.06 -14.61 19.19
C SER A 631 1.81 -14.18 19.99
N ARG A 632 0.71 -13.85 19.31
CA ARG A 632 -0.56 -13.45 19.93
C ARG A 632 -1.45 -14.64 20.37
N ARG A 633 -0.95 -15.88 20.38
CA ARG A 633 -1.76 -17.09 20.68
C ARG A 633 -2.51 -17.00 22.02
N ILE A 634 -1.87 -16.50 23.08
CA ILE A 634 -2.47 -16.37 24.41
C ILE A 634 -3.63 -15.37 24.38
N THR A 635 -3.39 -14.15 23.90
CA THR A 635 -4.40 -13.09 23.77
C THR A 635 -5.57 -13.52 22.89
N LEU A 636 -5.30 -14.21 21.76
CA LEU A 636 -6.37 -14.74 20.90
C LEU A 636 -7.22 -15.81 21.61
N GLN A 637 -6.62 -16.67 22.45
CA GLN A 637 -7.37 -17.62 23.27
C GLN A 637 -8.22 -16.91 24.34
N GLU A 638 -7.74 -15.82 24.94
CA GLU A 638 -8.48 -15.01 25.91
C GLU A 638 -9.65 -14.27 25.25
N GLU A 639 -9.43 -13.59 24.13
CA GLU A 639 -10.49 -12.93 23.34
C GLU A 639 -11.58 -13.94 22.91
N ILE A 640 -11.20 -15.17 22.55
CA ILE A 640 -12.13 -16.26 22.22
C ILE A 640 -12.90 -16.78 23.43
N LYS A 641 -12.25 -16.92 24.60
CA LYS A 641 -12.93 -17.31 25.85
C LYS A 641 -13.94 -16.24 26.27
N ALA A 642 -13.56 -14.96 26.17
CA ALA A 642 -14.41 -13.82 26.50
C ALA A 642 -15.62 -13.69 25.55
N ALA A 643 -15.48 -14.10 24.29
CA ALA A 643 -16.59 -14.17 23.33
C ALA A 643 -17.66 -15.23 23.66
N GLY A 644 -17.40 -16.12 24.63
CA GLY A 644 -18.32 -17.14 25.11
C GLY A 644 -18.32 -18.43 24.26
N PRO A 645 -19.10 -19.45 24.68
CA PRO A 645 -19.26 -20.67 23.89
C PRO A 645 -19.93 -20.37 22.56
N ARG A 646 -19.50 -21.06 21.48
CA ARG A 646 -20.24 -21.04 20.21
C ARG A 646 -21.69 -21.47 20.47
N PRO A 647 -22.71 -20.68 20.08
CA PRO A 647 -24.10 -21.10 20.23
C PRO A 647 -24.29 -22.43 19.48
N GLY A 648 -24.74 -23.45 20.23
CA GLY A 648 -24.36 -24.86 20.04
C GLY A 648 -24.88 -25.60 18.80
N ALA A 649 -24.61 -25.09 17.60
CA ALA A 649 -24.72 -25.84 16.35
C ALA A 649 -23.33 -25.90 15.68
N ILE A 650 -22.84 -27.13 15.46
CA ILE A 650 -21.67 -27.37 14.63
C ILE A 650 -22.12 -27.19 13.18
N PHE A 651 -22.16 -25.95 12.70
CA PHE A 651 -22.49 -25.65 11.31
C PHE A 651 -21.38 -26.17 10.40
N SER A 652 -21.76 -26.94 9.39
CA SER A 652 -20.83 -27.35 8.32
C SER A 652 -20.53 -26.16 7.41
N GLU A 653 -19.25 -25.95 7.11
CA GLU A 653 -18.86 -25.05 6.01
C GLU A 653 -19.52 -25.53 4.72
N ARG A 654 -20.03 -24.60 3.90
CA ARG A 654 -20.69 -24.97 2.64
C ARG A 654 -19.63 -25.59 1.73
N PRO A 655 -19.85 -26.80 1.18
CA PRO A 655 -18.86 -27.53 0.37
C PRO A 655 -18.23 -26.65 -0.71
N GLU A 656 -16.93 -26.85 -0.97
CA GLU A 656 -16.24 -26.09 -2.02
C GLU A 656 -16.73 -26.45 -3.42
N GLU A 657 -17.34 -27.61 -3.61
CA GLU A 657 -17.87 -28.13 -4.87
C GLU A 657 -18.88 -27.21 -5.55
N ALA A 658 -19.10 -27.40 -6.86
CA ALA A 658 -20.12 -26.68 -7.60
C ALA A 658 -21.50 -26.97 -6.98
N VAL A 659 -22.21 -25.91 -6.56
CA VAL A 659 -23.49 -26.05 -5.87
C VAL A 659 -24.57 -26.37 -6.90
N VAL A 660 -24.89 -27.66 -7.01
CA VAL A 660 -26.02 -28.16 -7.82
C VAL A 660 -27.30 -27.47 -7.36
N ASP A 661 -28.00 -26.84 -8.30
CA ASP A 661 -29.27 -26.16 -8.03
C ASP A 661 -30.32 -27.20 -7.63
N LYS A 662 -30.63 -27.30 -6.34
CA LYS A 662 -31.81 -28.04 -5.85
C LYS A 662 -33.04 -27.25 -6.27
N MET A 663 -33.46 -27.47 -7.53
CA MET A 663 -34.67 -26.96 -8.17
C MET A 663 -35.72 -26.60 -7.12
N ARG A 664 -35.95 -25.29 -6.96
CA ARG A 664 -36.83 -24.69 -5.94
C ARG A 664 -38.02 -25.59 -5.66
N ARG A 665 -38.13 -26.10 -4.41
CA ARG A 665 -39.37 -26.73 -3.95
C ARG A 665 -40.49 -25.73 -4.21
N ARG A 666 -41.41 -26.09 -5.10
CA ARG A 666 -42.58 -25.28 -5.45
C ARG A 666 -43.30 -24.88 -4.17
N THR A 667 -43.80 -23.65 -4.11
CA THR A 667 -44.66 -23.25 -2.98
C THR A 667 -45.92 -24.13 -2.95
N LYS A 668 -46.57 -24.24 -1.79
CA LYS A 668 -47.86 -24.97 -1.70
C LYS A 668 -48.89 -24.40 -2.68
N ASP A 669 -48.78 -23.12 -3.04
CA ASP A 669 -49.68 -22.43 -3.96
C ASP A 669 -49.34 -22.70 -5.43
N GLU A 670 -48.05 -22.77 -5.79
CA GLU A 670 -47.59 -23.26 -7.10
C GLU A 670 -47.98 -24.73 -7.35
N LEU A 671 -48.01 -25.55 -6.28
CA LEU A 671 -48.49 -26.94 -6.34
C LEU A 671 -50.02 -27.04 -6.46
N LYS A 672 -50.78 -26.12 -5.85
CA LYS A 672 -52.24 -26.02 -6.03
C LYS A 672 -52.61 -25.57 -7.45
N GLY A 673 -51.87 -24.62 -8.02
CA GLY A 673 -52.10 -24.10 -9.38
C GLY A 673 -52.12 -25.19 -10.47
N GLN A 674 -51.24 -26.21 -10.37
CA GLN A 674 -51.27 -27.33 -11.32
C GLN A 674 -52.29 -28.43 -10.99
N LYS A 675 -52.74 -28.57 -9.73
CA LYS A 675 -53.86 -29.49 -9.42
C LYS A 675 -55.17 -29.04 -10.08
N GLY A 676 -55.38 -27.72 -10.24
CA GLY A 676 -56.53 -27.18 -10.98
C GLY A 676 -56.55 -27.54 -12.48
N GLN A 677 -55.39 -27.69 -13.12
CA GLN A 677 -55.30 -28.08 -14.54
C GLN A 677 -55.26 -29.60 -14.75
N ALA A 678 -54.78 -30.38 -13.77
CA ALA A 678 -54.88 -31.85 -13.79
C ALA A 678 -56.30 -32.35 -13.50
N ALA A 679 -57.09 -31.62 -12.68
CA ALA A 679 -58.45 -32.00 -12.31
C ALA A 679 -59.46 -31.98 -13.48
N MET A 680 -59.19 -31.23 -14.57
CA MET A 680 -60.00 -31.31 -15.80
C MET A 680 -59.62 -32.50 -16.71
N GLY A 681 -58.48 -33.15 -16.49
CA GLY A 681 -58.02 -34.30 -17.29
C GLY A 681 -58.41 -35.68 -16.73
N LEU A 682 -58.73 -35.77 -15.44
CA LEU A 682 -58.94 -37.05 -14.73
C LEU A 682 -60.40 -37.35 -14.36
N ARG A 683 -61.37 -36.67 -14.99
CA ARG A 683 -62.80 -37.02 -14.90
C ARG A 683 -63.20 -38.20 -15.82
N ARG A 684 -62.24 -39.09 -16.13
CA ARG A 684 -62.39 -40.21 -17.08
C ARG A 684 -61.84 -41.55 -16.57
N GLU A 685 -61.41 -41.62 -15.30
CA GLU A 685 -61.03 -42.89 -14.64
C GLU A 685 -61.76 -43.12 -13.30
N GLU A 686 -62.92 -42.49 -13.10
CA GLU A 686 -63.93 -42.96 -12.14
C GLU A 686 -64.61 -44.25 -12.66
N GLN A 687 -63.85 -45.32 -12.86
CA GLN A 687 -64.39 -46.68 -13.10
C GLN A 687 -63.33 -47.79 -13.00
N LYS A 688 -62.90 -48.12 -11.76
CA LYS A 688 -62.59 -49.51 -11.31
C LYS A 688 -62.12 -49.55 -9.85
N LYS A 689 -62.92 -50.25 -9.01
CA LYS A 689 -62.54 -51.27 -8.00
C LYS A 689 -61.43 -51.00 -6.96
N VAL A 690 -61.51 -51.43 -5.69
CA VAL A 690 -62.60 -51.89 -4.78
C VAL A 690 -61.98 -52.15 -3.37
N THR A 691 -62.74 -51.96 -2.27
CA THR A 691 -62.46 -52.33 -0.83
C THR A 691 -61.22 -51.71 -0.14
N LYS A 692 -61.20 -51.27 1.15
CA LYS A 692 -61.62 -51.85 2.47
C LYS A 692 -60.82 -53.13 2.83
N GLU A 693 -60.45 -53.55 4.05
CA GLU A 693 -60.57 -53.13 5.48
C GLU A 693 -59.41 -53.83 6.27
N ASP A 694 -59.11 -53.63 7.57
CA ASP A 694 -58.72 -52.44 8.38
C ASP A 694 -58.15 -52.90 9.78
N ASP A 695 -57.38 -52.05 10.50
CA ASP A 695 -56.91 -52.10 11.93
C ASP A 695 -55.88 -53.12 12.54
N GLU A 696 -55.14 -52.62 13.57
CA GLU A 696 -54.50 -53.29 14.77
C GLU A 696 -53.44 -54.43 14.61
N THR A 697 -52.52 -54.79 15.54
CA THR A 697 -52.10 -54.34 16.91
C THR A 697 -50.58 -54.66 17.19
N GLU A 698 -50.09 -54.39 18.41
CA GLU A 698 -48.70 -54.51 18.91
C GLU A 698 -48.12 -55.94 19.08
N THR A 699 -46.77 -56.11 19.08
CA THR A 699 -45.97 -56.55 20.26
C THR A 699 -44.45 -56.71 20.00
N ASN A 700 -43.65 -56.89 21.07
CA ASN A 700 -42.21 -56.66 21.18
C ASN A 700 -41.28 -57.86 20.83
N ALA A 701 -40.06 -57.56 20.34
CA ALA A 701 -38.79 -58.14 20.84
C ALA A 701 -37.53 -57.43 20.29
N ALA A 702 -36.51 -57.24 21.13
CA ALA A 702 -35.12 -56.85 20.78
C ALA A 702 -34.24 -58.13 20.61
N PRO A 703 -32.92 -58.12 20.29
CA PRO A 703 -31.92 -57.02 20.20
C PRO A 703 -31.04 -57.13 18.90
N PRO A 704 -29.77 -56.66 18.77
CA PRO A 704 -28.95 -55.77 19.61
C PRO A 704 -28.34 -54.53 18.91
N GLU A 705 -27.72 -53.67 19.72
CA GLU A 705 -27.06 -52.43 19.31
C GLU A 705 -25.69 -52.66 18.64
N THR A 706 -25.36 -51.84 17.64
CA THR A 706 -23.97 -51.61 17.20
C THR A 706 -23.71 -50.11 17.00
N SER A 707 -23.15 -49.45 18.01
CA SER A 707 -22.81 -48.03 18.00
C SER A 707 -21.40 -47.79 17.44
N GLY A 708 -21.30 -47.57 16.13
CA GLY A 708 -20.04 -47.26 15.44
C GLY A 708 -19.50 -45.85 15.74
N VAL A 709 -18.84 -45.66 16.89
CA VAL A 709 -18.20 -44.39 17.25
C VAL A 709 -16.87 -44.22 16.51
N PHE A 710 -16.87 -43.40 15.44
CA PHE A 710 -15.64 -42.97 14.77
C PHE A 710 -14.84 -41.98 15.65
N PHE A 711 -13.89 -42.50 16.43
CA PHE A 711 -12.91 -41.67 17.13
C PHE A 711 -11.91 -41.03 16.16
N GLN A 712 -12.05 -39.72 15.89
CA GLN A 712 -10.96 -38.93 15.31
C GLN A 712 -9.79 -38.87 16.32
N LYS A 713 -8.64 -39.47 15.94
CA LYS A 713 -7.41 -39.43 16.74
C LYS A 713 -6.97 -37.97 16.95
N ARG A 714 -6.86 -37.55 18.20
CA ARG A 714 -6.38 -36.20 18.58
C ARG A 714 -4.87 -36.13 18.37
N TYR A 715 -4.40 -35.39 17.38
CA TYR A 715 -3.00 -35.00 17.29
C TYR A 715 -2.69 -33.94 18.36
N ARG A 716 -1.69 -34.22 19.21
CA ARG A 716 -1.06 -33.25 20.12
C ARG A 716 0.42 -33.23 19.77
N ALA A 717 0.91 -32.13 19.22
CA ALA A 717 2.34 -31.90 19.05
C ALA A 717 3.00 -31.83 20.44
N GLY A 718 3.93 -32.74 20.72
CA GLY A 718 4.75 -32.72 21.92
C GLY A 718 5.93 -31.73 21.80
N PRO A 719 6.71 -31.53 22.87
CA PRO A 719 7.97 -30.79 22.80
C PRO A 719 8.92 -31.38 21.74
N ASP A 720 8.91 -32.71 21.60
CA ASP A 720 9.80 -33.49 20.74
C ASP A 720 9.18 -33.82 19.36
N ASP A 721 8.13 -33.08 18.96
CA ASP A 721 7.50 -33.25 17.64
C ASP A 721 8.52 -32.98 16.51
N PRO A 722 8.80 -33.95 15.62
CA PRO A 722 9.76 -33.78 14.54
C PRO A 722 9.47 -32.57 13.64
N PHE A 723 8.20 -32.18 13.48
CA PHE A 723 7.82 -31.01 12.70
C PHE A 723 8.11 -29.70 13.43
N ARG A 724 7.98 -29.66 14.76
CA ARG A 724 8.38 -28.48 15.56
C ARG A 724 9.89 -28.26 15.46
N ILE A 725 10.66 -29.33 15.64
CA ILE A 725 12.13 -29.30 15.53
C ILE A 725 12.57 -28.91 14.12
N ALA A 726 11.91 -29.44 13.08
CA ALA A 726 12.18 -29.09 11.69
C ALA A 726 11.87 -27.62 11.38
N GLU A 727 10.73 -27.08 11.85
CA GLU A 727 10.37 -25.68 11.59
C GLU A 727 11.17 -24.69 12.44
N GLU A 728 11.52 -25.02 13.69
CA GLU A 728 12.46 -24.22 14.50
C GLU A 728 13.85 -24.16 13.83
N LYS A 729 14.32 -25.28 13.27
CA LYS A 729 15.54 -25.30 12.45
C LYS A 729 15.40 -24.47 11.17
N ARG A 730 14.24 -24.53 10.50
CA ARG A 730 13.95 -23.74 9.28
C ARG A 730 13.87 -22.24 9.56
N ILE A 731 13.30 -21.85 10.70
CA ILE A 731 13.25 -20.46 11.19
C ILE A 731 14.66 -19.98 11.56
N ALA A 732 15.48 -20.80 12.24
CA ALA A 732 16.87 -20.48 12.54
C ALA A 732 17.72 -20.29 11.26
N GLU A 733 17.52 -21.12 10.24
CA GLU A 733 18.15 -20.94 8.92
C GLU A 733 17.64 -19.70 8.18
N ALA A 734 16.35 -19.39 8.25
CA ALA A 734 15.77 -18.19 7.66
C ALA A 734 16.28 -16.92 8.33
N LEU A 735 16.46 -16.93 9.66
CA LEU A 735 17.07 -15.84 10.42
C LEU A 735 18.55 -15.65 10.06
N LYS A 736 19.34 -16.75 9.96
CA LYS A 736 20.73 -16.70 9.45
C LYS A 736 20.80 -16.18 8.01
N LYS A 737 19.83 -16.51 7.15
CA LYS A 737 19.74 -15.97 5.78
C LYS A 737 19.37 -14.48 5.79
N ARG A 738 18.49 -14.01 6.68
CA ARG A 738 18.17 -12.58 6.81
C ARG A 738 19.37 -11.75 7.27
N THR A 739 20.10 -12.17 8.31
CA THR A 739 21.34 -11.47 8.71
C THR A 739 22.37 -11.42 7.58
N LYS A 740 22.47 -12.49 6.77
CA LYS A 740 23.36 -12.51 5.60
C LYS A 740 22.88 -11.62 4.44
N VAL A 741 21.57 -11.37 4.33
CA VAL A 741 20.98 -10.43 3.35
C VAL A 741 21.08 -8.97 3.80
N GLU A 742 20.92 -8.67 5.09
CA GLU A 742 21.16 -7.32 5.64
C GLU A 742 22.63 -6.88 5.48
N VAL A 743 23.58 -7.83 5.53
CA VAL A 743 24.99 -7.58 5.21
C VAL A 743 25.20 -7.28 3.71
N LEU A 744 24.36 -7.80 2.82
CA LEU A 744 24.43 -7.58 1.37
C LEU A 744 23.62 -6.34 0.91
N GLU A 745 22.53 -5.98 1.58
CA GLU A 745 21.81 -4.72 1.25
C GLU A 745 22.60 -3.48 1.69
N LYS A 746 23.50 -3.60 2.68
CA LYS A 746 24.48 -2.56 3.02
C LYS A 746 25.62 -2.40 1.99
N SER A 747 25.76 -3.30 1.00
CA SER A 747 26.85 -3.23 0.01
C SER A 747 26.45 -2.63 -1.35
N GLY A 748 25.29 -1.98 -1.46
CA GLY A 748 25.02 -0.97 -2.51
C GLY A 748 24.89 -1.45 -3.97
N ILE A 749 24.52 -2.71 -4.24
CA ILE A 749 24.37 -3.24 -5.62
C ILE A 749 22.91 -3.07 -6.13
N PRO A 750 22.66 -2.53 -7.34
CA PRO A 750 21.30 -2.28 -7.84
C PRO A 750 20.47 -3.54 -8.13
N LYS A 751 19.20 -3.55 -7.72
CA LYS A 751 18.23 -4.66 -7.87
C LYS A 751 17.73 -4.93 -9.31
N SER A 752 18.24 -4.25 -10.33
CA SER A 752 17.77 -4.37 -11.72
C SER A 752 18.23 -5.65 -12.46
N ALA A 753 19.14 -6.44 -11.88
CA ALA A 753 19.73 -7.61 -12.53
C ALA A 753 19.05 -8.97 -12.21
N LEU A 754 17.94 -8.99 -11.45
CA LEU A 754 17.50 -10.21 -10.76
C LEU A 754 16.00 -10.58 -10.86
N VAL A 755 15.30 -10.16 -11.92
CA VAL A 755 13.96 -10.71 -12.26
C VAL A 755 13.78 -10.90 -13.77
N ASN A 756 14.15 -12.09 -14.28
CA ASN A 756 13.53 -12.71 -15.47
C ASN A 756 14.09 -14.14 -15.70
N LYS A 757 13.58 -15.13 -14.97
CA LYS A 757 13.93 -16.55 -15.18
C LYS A 757 12.76 -17.54 -15.24
N SER A 758 11.52 -17.14 -14.90
CA SER A 758 10.34 -18.02 -14.97
C SER A 758 9.57 -17.96 -16.30
N ALA A 759 9.86 -16.98 -17.16
CA ALA A 759 9.15 -16.79 -18.44
C ALA A 759 9.81 -17.50 -19.65
N GLN A 760 11.09 -17.85 -19.58
CA GLN A 760 11.82 -18.46 -20.71
C GLN A 760 11.63 -19.99 -20.82
N ASP A 761 11.35 -20.69 -19.72
CA ASP A 761 11.27 -22.15 -19.71
C ASP A 761 9.94 -22.73 -20.24
N ARG A 762 8.94 -21.89 -20.55
CA ARG A 762 7.63 -22.33 -21.08
C ARG A 762 7.45 -22.20 -22.60
N ILE A 763 8.46 -21.69 -23.33
CA ILE A 763 8.40 -21.51 -24.80
C ILE A 763 9.27 -22.54 -25.54
N ARG A 764 10.06 -23.37 -24.83
CA ARG A 764 11.04 -24.29 -25.42
C ARG A 764 10.51 -25.68 -25.82
N ALA A 765 9.22 -25.80 -26.07
CA ALA A 765 8.54 -27.07 -26.42
C ALA A 765 7.68 -26.96 -27.70
N ALA A 766 8.20 -26.33 -28.75
CA ALA A 766 7.68 -26.45 -30.13
C ALA A 766 8.85 -26.34 -31.13
N GLY A 767 8.80 -27.16 -32.19
CA GLY A 767 9.97 -27.48 -33.01
C GLY A 767 10.41 -26.41 -34.02
N SER A 768 11.70 -26.49 -34.36
CA SER A 768 12.44 -25.85 -35.44
C SER A 768 11.72 -25.61 -36.78
N LYS A 769 12.04 -24.47 -37.43
CA LYS A 769 12.61 -24.41 -38.79
C LYS A 769 13.16 -23.02 -39.13
N THR A 770 14.45 -22.94 -39.44
CA THR A 770 15.14 -21.81 -40.10
C THR A 770 14.99 -21.92 -41.63
N PRO A 771 15.11 -20.81 -42.39
CA PRO A 771 16.44 -20.40 -42.91
C PRO A 771 16.74 -18.90 -42.78
N GLU A 772 17.96 -18.52 -43.21
CA GLU A 772 18.63 -17.25 -42.93
C GLU A 772 18.19 -16.05 -43.79
N ALA A 773 18.34 -14.83 -43.25
CA ALA A 773 18.74 -13.66 -44.03
C ALA A 773 19.45 -12.61 -43.15
N LYS A 774 20.64 -12.16 -43.59
CA LYS A 774 21.46 -11.16 -42.88
C LYS A 774 20.95 -9.73 -43.14
N LYS A 775 20.87 -8.88 -42.10
CA LYS A 775 21.25 -7.46 -42.18
C LYS A 775 21.32 -6.80 -40.79
N ALA A 776 22.33 -5.96 -40.59
CA ALA A 776 22.55 -5.21 -39.36
C ALA A 776 21.93 -3.81 -39.43
N SER A 777 21.47 -3.27 -38.30
CA SER A 777 21.36 -1.81 -38.10
C SER A 777 21.37 -1.43 -36.61
N LYS A 778 21.84 -0.21 -36.35
CA LYS A 778 22.21 0.36 -35.05
C LYS A 778 21.00 0.60 -34.12
N SER A 779 21.21 0.40 -32.82
CA SER A 779 20.27 0.82 -31.76
C SER A 779 20.36 2.33 -31.51
N ALA A 780 19.21 3.01 -31.54
CA ALA A 780 19.06 4.39 -31.06
C ALA A 780 17.97 4.43 -29.97
N SER A 781 18.35 4.88 -28.77
CA SER A 781 17.42 5.01 -27.64
C SER A 781 16.67 6.33 -27.73
N MET A 782 15.33 6.30 -27.79
CA MET A 782 14.48 7.49 -27.65
C MET A 782 13.60 7.35 -26.41
N VAL A 783 13.76 8.29 -25.48
CA VAL A 783 12.91 8.45 -24.29
C VAL A 783 11.87 9.53 -24.58
N PRO A 784 10.56 9.26 -24.43
CA PRO A 784 9.53 10.28 -24.61
C PRO A 784 9.43 11.20 -23.37
N LYS A 785 9.35 12.51 -23.60
CA LYS A 785 9.07 13.52 -22.56
C LYS A 785 7.56 13.66 -22.37
N SER A 786 7.08 13.56 -21.13
CA SER A 786 5.68 13.80 -20.75
C SER A 786 5.52 15.23 -20.21
N ALA A 787 4.69 16.05 -20.87
CA ALA A 787 4.33 17.37 -20.39
C ALA A 787 3.15 17.30 -19.40
N SER A 788 3.21 18.09 -18.32
CA SER A 788 2.12 18.26 -17.35
C SER A 788 1.39 19.57 -17.61
N MET A 789 0.05 19.52 -17.68
CA MET A 789 -0.82 20.70 -17.68
C MET A 789 -1.83 20.59 -16.53
N VAL A 790 -1.96 21.65 -15.74
CA VAL A 790 -2.98 21.83 -14.69
C VAL A 790 -3.67 23.18 -14.92
N PRO A 791 -5.02 23.26 -14.84
CA PRO A 791 -5.75 24.44 -15.31
C PRO A 791 -5.90 25.54 -14.24
N LYS A 792 -5.90 26.81 -14.68
CA LYS A 792 -6.28 27.97 -13.86
C LYS A 792 -7.79 28.24 -13.98
N SER A 793 -8.50 28.24 -12.85
CA SER A 793 -9.89 28.72 -12.75
C SER A 793 -9.92 30.20 -12.36
N GLY A 794 -10.57 31.02 -13.18
CA GLY A 794 -10.76 32.45 -12.92
C GLY A 794 -11.87 32.71 -11.89
N SER A 795 -11.62 33.66 -10.99
CA SER A 795 -12.60 34.15 -10.01
C SER A 795 -13.41 35.32 -10.59
N MET A 796 -14.74 35.28 -10.47
CA MET A 796 -15.59 36.48 -10.60
C MET A 796 -16.08 36.92 -9.22
N VAL A 797 -15.83 38.19 -8.89
CA VAL A 797 -16.24 38.83 -7.64
C VAL A 797 -17.51 39.66 -7.86
N PRO A 798 -18.57 39.47 -7.06
CA PRO A 798 -19.58 40.50 -6.82
C PRO A 798 -19.11 41.44 -5.70
N LYS A 799 -19.32 42.75 -5.88
CA LYS A 799 -18.92 43.79 -4.92
C LYS A 799 -19.69 43.69 -3.60
N SER A 800 -19.00 44.02 -2.52
CA SER A 800 -19.54 44.16 -1.16
C SER A 800 -20.54 45.32 -1.04
N GLY A 801 -21.65 45.07 -0.36
CA GLY A 801 -22.63 46.06 0.08
C GLY A 801 -22.78 46.06 1.60
N SER A 802 -22.28 47.12 2.23
CA SER A 802 -22.35 47.48 3.65
C SER A 802 -23.51 46.91 4.49
N MET A 803 -23.18 46.31 5.65
CA MET A 803 -24.07 46.27 6.82
C MET A 803 -23.55 47.25 7.88
N VAL A 804 -24.41 48.14 8.39
CA VAL A 804 -24.29 48.74 9.74
C VAL A 804 -25.69 48.79 10.37
N PRO A 805 -25.88 48.42 11.66
CA PRO A 805 -27.21 48.17 12.23
C PRO A 805 -27.72 49.28 13.16
N LYS A 806 -29.04 49.28 13.41
CA LYS A 806 -29.80 49.92 14.52
C LYS A 806 -31.28 49.45 14.40
N SER A 807 -32.12 49.33 15.43
CA SER A 807 -31.91 49.16 16.88
C SER A 807 -33.25 48.93 17.59
N ALA A 808 -33.33 47.91 18.46
CA ALA A 808 -34.14 47.84 19.69
C ALA A 808 -35.70 47.86 19.68
N LYS A 809 -36.22 47.34 20.83
CA LYS A 809 -37.55 47.53 21.48
C LYS A 809 -38.79 46.74 20.99
N SER A 810 -39.17 45.78 21.85
CA SER A 810 -40.46 45.72 22.59
C SER A 810 -41.77 45.87 21.78
N SER A 811 -42.68 44.87 21.82
CA SER A 811 -43.66 44.82 22.93
C SER A 811 -44.56 43.56 22.95
N LYS A 812 -45.20 43.37 24.13
CA LYS A 812 -46.35 42.48 24.49
C LYS A 812 -47.42 42.41 23.36
N ARG A 813 -48.28 41.38 23.18
CA ARG A 813 -49.21 40.78 24.19
C ARG A 813 -50.15 39.70 23.55
N LYS A 814 -50.46 38.64 24.31
CA LYS A 814 -51.69 37.78 24.33
C LYS A 814 -52.59 37.60 23.08
N LYS A 815 -52.80 36.33 22.68
CA LYS A 815 -54.07 35.53 22.64
C LYS A 815 -53.84 34.26 21.79
N SER A 816 -54.54 33.13 21.90
CA SER A 816 -55.30 32.47 22.99
C SER A 816 -55.69 31.05 22.51
N LYS A 817 -55.85 30.10 23.45
CA LYS A 817 -56.61 28.81 23.37
C LYS A 817 -57.11 28.34 21.99
N GLU A 818 -56.84 27.08 21.63
CA GLU A 818 -57.82 26.00 21.84
C GLU A 818 -57.13 24.61 21.91
N GLN A 819 -57.56 23.77 22.86
CA GLN A 819 -57.26 22.33 22.87
C GLN A 819 -58.51 21.60 22.37
N LYS A 820 -58.35 20.59 21.51
CA LYS A 820 -59.32 19.49 21.42
C LYS A 820 -58.60 18.14 21.30
N LYS A 821 -59.14 17.17 22.04
CA LYS A 821 -58.63 15.80 22.22
C LYS A 821 -58.99 14.90 21.01
N PRO A 822 -58.34 13.73 20.88
CA PRO A 822 -58.49 12.85 19.71
C PRO A 822 -59.72 11.92 19.81
N LYS A 823 -60.09 11.31 18.68
CA LYS A 823 -60.81 10.02 18.61
C LYS A 823 -60.80 9.43 17.18
N SER A 824 -60.02 8.37 16.98
CA SER A 824 -60.26 7.19 16.12
C SER A 824 -58.92 6.49 15.90
#